data_AF-A0A2B4SZZ4-F1
#
_entry.id   AF-A0A2B4SZZ4-F1
#
_cell.length_a   1.000
_cell.length_b   1.000
_cell.length_c   1.000
_cell.angle_alpha   90.00
_cell.angle_beta   90.00
_cell.angle_gamma   90.00
#
_symmetry.space_group_name_H-M   'P 1'
#
loop_
_entity.id
_entity.type
_entity.pdbx_description
1 polymer ?
#
loop_
_entity_poly.entity_id
_entity_poly.type
_entity_poly.pdbx_seq_one_letter_code
_entity_poly.pdbx_strand_id
1 'polypeptide(L)'
;MVFSLPVISNAQVLQIIKGISPHKAAGIDKISARFLRIAAPILAPSIARLINMSFSTGTFPTRWKSANVTPLFKQGAASDPSNYRPISVLPVVSKVIERHLHNSLYAFLMDNNLLYSRQSGFRGMYSTETALIKLVDELLFGLDNNHVCGMVLVDYRKAFDMVDHKLLLRKLELYGIVNRKLAWCHSYLSDRKQIVHVNGSESSEALMLHGVPQGSILGPLFFILFINDLPLYTSAQLDLYEDDTTVKAFADGKNLANLSSSLNKSVSEIQLWASAIKLPLNEDKTKVLTITGKRFVADINGSDIVVTVNGIQLNNVDRATLLGVEIDSKLSFNEHIEKVCKKWPSRIAILLIYRAKSEDEDVAQIFVEMLEENIKKIHKEFDYKKKMTSLMKTRKRSMRRSAVGYVPKFTPVIFHNLAGYDSDLFVKNLGKTEGDIKCIPNNEEKYISFSKSVAVGSYTKKEEEEVDIKTELRFIDSSKFMASSLDKLVSNLSHDKLKKTGEVFKDAEIKLISRKGVYSYDYMSSIEKFGETELPPKREFYSKLNDCDISEEDYEHAKKIWNEFKMRNMGDYHDLYLKSNVLLLADVFEEFRNVCLENYNLDPAWYYTAPGLAWDAALKVTKVELELLSDPDMLLMFEKGIRGRISMIPNRYGKANNMNLKFDREKPSKYLAYLDANNLYGWAMCKPLPVRGFKWVSQAEIGDWRASVRNIPCILEVDLEYPKELHDYPLAPERIMISSNKVENFLPNLNEKKKYIIPHQNLKQCLELGLRLKKIYRGIKFEEEPWLKSYIELNTNLRTNAKNKFEKDFFKLMNNSVFGKTMENIRKRVDVGLLNNRKKAQKLSAKPNFKHCTIFDENLIAIHMGRTSIKFDKPVFCGMAILDLSKTLMYDFHYNYIKKKYGDKAKLLFTDNDNLMYEIETEDFYKDIAADVEEKFDTSNFPKDHISKIPTGCNKKVVGMMKDQAGGKIIEEFVGLRAELYSLKILEGKEEKKCKGIKKTVIKKIITRLGQSEGQ
;
A
#
# COMPACT_ATOMS: atom_id res chain seq x y z
N MET A 1 -1.68 5.90 42.10
CA MET A 1 -1.79 6.56 40.77
C MET A 1 -3.25 6.85 40.50
N VAL A 2 -3.59 7.96 39.85
CA VAL A 2 -5.00 8.34 39.61
C VAL A 2 -5.22 8.61 38.13
N PHE A 3 -6.26 7.98 37.56
CA PHE A 3 -6.63 8.15 36.16
C PHE A 3 -7.27 9.52 35.91
N SER A 4 -6.72 10.27 34.95
CA SER A 4 -7.27 11.54 34.47
C SER A 4 -7.87 11.37 33.07
N LEU A 5 -9.11 11.82 32.89
CA LEU A 5 -9.78 11.85 31.59
C LEU A 5 -9.79 13.28 31.03
N PRO A 6 -9.14 13.55 29.88
CA PRO A 6 -9.17 14.86 29.26
C PRO A 6 -10.55 15.19 28.67
N VAL A 7 -10.86 16.49 28.58
CA VAL A 7 -12.05 17.01 27.88
C VAL A 7 -11.97 16.61 26.41
N ILE A 8 -13.07 16.11 25.83
CA ILE A 8 -13.11 15.79 24.41
C ILE A 8 -13.38 17.05 23.57
N SER A 9 -12.58 17.26 22.54
CA SER A 9 -12.76 18.35 21.57
C SER A 9 -13.69 17.96 20.41
N ASN A 10 -14.27 18.96 19.75
CA ASN A 10 -15.08 18.77 18.54
C ASN A 10 -14.30 18.02 17.43
N ALA A 11 -12.99 18.32 17.31
CA ALA A 11 -12.12 17.66 16.33
C ALA A 11 -11.93 16.16 16.64
N GLN A 12 -11.77 15.80 17.91
CA GLN A 12 -11.67 14.40 18.33
C GLN A 12 -12.98 13.66 18.09
N VAL A 13 -14.13 14.26 18.41
CA VAL A 13 -15.44 13.67 18.09
C VAL A 13 -15.60 13.42 16.59
N LEU A 14 -15.27 14.43 15.76
CA LEU A 14 -15.32 14.32 14.30
C LEU A 14 -14.43 13.18 13.79
N GLN A 15 -13.22 13.06 14.32
CA GLN A 15 -12.25 12.02 13.97
C GLN A 15 -12.76 10.62 14.36
N ILE A 16 -13.31 10.48 15.57
CA ILE A 16 -13.87 9.21 16.05
C ILE A 16 -15.04 8.79 15.16
N ILE A 17 -15.98 9.69 14.85
CA ILE A 17 -17.14 9.38 14.00
C ILE A 17 -16.69 8.98 12.59
N LYS A 18 -15.75 9.72 11.98
CA LYS A 18 -15.22 9.40 10.63
C LYS A 18 -14.50 8.04 10.58
N GLY A 19 -13.94 7.59 11.70
CA GLY A 19 -13.29 6.28 11.83
C GLY A 19 -14.24 5.09 11.97
N ILE A 20 -15.54 5.32 12.20
CA ILE A 20 -16.53 4.23 12.30
C ILE A 20 -16.77 3.61 10.90
N SER A 21 -16.81 2.30 10.78
CA SER A 21 -17.17 1.64 9.50
C SER A 21 -18.58 2.07 9.05
N PRO A 22 -18.78 2.46 7.77
CA PRO A 22 -20.08 2.96 7.31
C PRO A 22 -21.14 1.86 7.24
N HIS A 23 -20.73 0.59 7.26
CA HIS A 23 -21.58 -0.60 7.20
C HIS A 23 -21.90 -1.19 8.58
N LYS A 24 -21.52 -0.52 9.68
CA LYS A 24 -21.92 -0.96 11.04
C LYS A 24 -23.44 -0.92 11.17
N ALA A 25 -24.02 -2.01 11.67
CA ALA A 25 -25.44 -2.11 11.99
C ALA A 25 -25.87 -0.99 12.95
N ALA A 26 -27.05 -0.44 12.70
CA ALA A 26 -27.68 0.55 13.57
C ALA A 26 -28.17 -0.13 14.86
N GLY A 27 -28.12 0.58 15.98
CA GLY A 27 -28.70 0.11 17.24
C GLY A 27 -30.20 0.36 17.29
N ILE A 28 -30.77 0.30 18.49
CA ILE A 28 -32.20 0.52 18.74
C ILE A 28 -32.69 1.92 18.30
N ASP A 29 -31.79 2.90 18.23
CA ASP A 29 -32.08 4.26 17.75
C ASP A 29 -32.28 4.35 16.23
N LYS A 30 -32.01 3.27 15.49
CA LYS A 30 -32.07 3.18 14.02
C LYS A 30 -31.19 4.21 13.30
N ILE A 31 -30.25 4.84 14.00
CA ILE A 31 -29.33 5.81 13.40
C ILE A 31 -28.15 5.05 12.76
N SER A 32 -28.10 5.06 11.43
CA SER A 32 -27.04 4.39 10.69
C SER A 32 -25.67 5.08 10.86
N ALA A 33 -24.60 4.28 10.87
CA ALA A 33 -23.23 4.81 10.90
C ALA A 33 -22.91 5.70 9.69
N ARG A 34 -23.48 5.38 8.51
CA ARG A 34 -23.34 6.18 7.29
C ARG A 34 -23.91 7.59 7.48
N PHE A 35 -25.13 7.71 8.03
CA PHE A 35 -25.75 9.00 8.29
C PHE A 35 -24.91 9.84 9.27
N LEU A 36 -24.51 9.26 10.40
CA LEU A 36 -23.67 9.96 11.40
C LEU A 36 -22.37 10.47 10.81
N ARG A 37 -21.75 9.72 9.89
CA ARG A 37 -20.52 10.15 9.21
C ARG A 37 -20.72 11.33 8.28
N ILE A 38 -21.84 11.36 7.55
CA ILE A 38 -22.18 12.46 6.65
C ILE A 38 -22.46 13.73 7.47
N ALA A 39 -23.27 13.60 8.53
CA ALA A 39 -23.64 14.72 9.41
C ALA A 39 -22.56 15.10 10.44
N ALA A 40 -21.44 14.36 10.50
CA ALA A 40 -20.42 14.50 11.54
C ALA A 40 -19.88 15.93 11.73
N PRO A 41 -19.60 16.73 10.67
CA PRO A 41 -19.12 18.10 10.85
C PRO A 41 -20.09 18.99 11.62
N ILE A 42 -21.40 18.75 11.46
CA ILE A 42 -22.48 19.52 12.08
C ILE A 42 -22.77 18.99 13.49
N LEU A 43 -22.78 17.66 13.68
CA LEU A 43 -23.13 17.03 14.95
C LEU A 43 -22.00 17.03 15.98
N ALA A 44 -20.73 17.12 15.54
CA ALA A 44 -19.58 16.98 16.42
C ALA A 44 -19.56 17.95 17.62
N PRO A 45 -19.90 19.25 17.49
CA PRO A 45 -19.96 20.16 18.63
C PRO A 45 -21.00 19.76 19.68
N SER A 46 -22.19 19.35 19.24
CA SER A 46 -23.28 18.92 20.14
C SER A 46 -22.94 17.62 20.84
N ILE A 47 -22.37 16.66 20.11
CA ILE A 47 -21.91 15.38 20.68
C ILE A 47 -20.76 15.61 21.66
N ALA A 48 -19.79 16.48 21.36
CA ALA A 48 -18.70 16.80 22.27
C ALA A 48 -19.21 17.40 23.59
N ARG A 49 -20.15 18.34 23.51
CA ARG A 49 -20.80 18.93 24.69
C ARG A 49 -21.52 17.86 25.53
N LEU A 50 -22.30 17.00 24.89
CA LEU A 50 -23.01 15.91 25.55
C LEU A 50 -22.05 14.94 26.26
N ILE A 51 -20.95 14.58 25.62
CA ILE A 51 -19.93 13.70 26.17
C ILE A 51 -19.24 14.33 27.38
N ASN A 52 -18.80 15.59 27.26
CA ASN A 52 -18.16 16.30 28.37
C ASN A 52 -19.12 16.47 29.56
N MET A 53 -20.39 16.78 29.29
CA MET A 53 -21.43 16.86 30.31
C MET A 53 -21.60 15.50 31.02
N SER A 54 -21.72 14.41 30.25
CA SER A 54 -21.82 13.04 30.78
C SER A 54 -20.67 12.68 31.73
N PHE A 55 -19.43 12.99 31.35
CA PHE A 55 -18.27 12.73 32.23
C PHE A 55 -18.22 13.67 33.45
N SER A 56 -18.65 14.93 33.32
CA SER A 56 -18.68 15.89 34.42
C SER A 56 -19.71 15.52 35.50
N THR A 57 -20.87 15.00 35.10
CA THR A 57 -21.92 14.55 36.02
C THR A 57 -21.62 13.16 36.58
N GLY A 58 -20.81 12.36 35.86
CA GLY A 58 -20.53 10.98 36.20
C GLY A 58 -21.67 10.04 35.79
N THR A 59 -22.41 10.37 34.73
CA THR A 59 -23.61 9.64 34.31
C THR A 59 -23.55 9.29 32.84
N PHE A 60 -23.71 8.01 32.51
CA PHE A 60 -23.82 7.52 31.15
C PHE A 60 -25.24 7.74 30.59
N PRO A 61 -25.41 8.23 29.35
CA PRO A 61 -26.74 8.54 28.81
C PRO A 61 -27.67 7.32 28.76
N THR A 62 -28.86 7.44 29.37
CA THR A 62 -29.83 6.33 29.50
C THR A 62 -30.26 5.75 28.15
N ARG A 63 -30.47 6.57 27.12
CA ARG A 63 -30.86 6.09 25.78
C ARG A 63 -29.80 5.22 25.10
N TRP A 64 -28.56 5.22 25.59
CA TRP A 64 -27.46 4.42 25.06
C TRP A 64 -27.22 3.12 25.83
N LYS A 65 -28.03 2.84 26.86
CA LYS A 65 -27.93 1.64 27.70
C LYS A 65 -28.67 0.42 27.14
N SER A 66 -29.51 0.59 26.12
CA SER A 66 -30.26 -0.49 25.47
C SER A 66 -29.53 -1.08 24.26
N ALA A 67 -29.56 -2.41 24.11
CA ALA A 67 -28.91 -3.14 23.03
C ALA A 67 -29.90 -4.06 22.28
N ASN A 68 -29.76 -4.15 20.96
CA ASN A 68 -30.38 -5.23 20.17
C ASN A 68 -29.41 -6.40 20.14
N VAL A 69 -29.85 -7.58 20.55
CA VAL A 69 -29.02 -8.79 20.65
C VAL A 69 -29.35 -9.71 19.48
N THR A 70 -28.33 -10.03 18.69
CA THR A 70 -28.44 -11.03 17.62
C THR A 70 -27.67 -12.29 18.03
N PRO A 71 -28.35 -13.45 18.21
CA PRO A 71 -27.68 -14.69 18.54
C PRO A 71 -26.93 -15.23 17.32
N LEU A 72 -25.61 -15.39 17.44
CA LEU A 72 -24.75 -15.96 16.41
C LEU A 72 -24.39 -17.39 16.77
N PHE A 73 -24.75 -18.36 15.93
CA PHE A 73 -24.44 -19.77 16.16
C PHE A 73 -22.93 -20.02 16.21
N LYS A 74 -22.46 -20.73 17.26
CA LYS A 74 -21.02 -21.06 17.44
C LYS A 74 -20.71 -22.48 16.96
N GLN A 75 -21.28 -23.50 17.59
CA GLN A 75 -21.06 -24.94 17.32
C GLN A 75 -22.02 -25.81 18.15
N GLY A 76 -22.16 -27.10 17.84
CA GLY A 76 -23.01 -28.03 18.60
C GLY A 76 -24.42 -28.18 18.03
N ALA A 77 -25.40 -28.53 18.87
CA ALA A 77 -26.79 -28.64 18.44
C ALA A 77 -27.40 -27.23 18.30
N ALA A 78 -27.95 -26.92 17.12
CA ALA A 78 -28.60 -25.63 16.84
C ALA A 78 -29.91 -25.43 17.62
N SER A 79 -30.48 -26.50 18.19
CA SER A 79 -31.64 -26.43 19.08
C SER A 79 -31.32 -25.92 20.49
N ASP A 80 -30.04 -25.94 20.90
CA ASP A 80 -29.63 -25.51 22.23
C ASP A 80 -29.20 -24.03 22.23
N PRO A 81 -29.91 -23.14 22.94
CA PRO A 81 -29.56 -21.73 23.04
C PRO A 81 -28.16 -21.48 23.61
N SER A 82 -27.60 -22.42 24.39
CA SER A 82 -26.26 -22.30 24.97
C SER A 82 -25.14 -22.30 23.92
N ASN A 83 -25.44 -22.76 22.70
CA ASN A 83 -24.53 -22.81 21.56
C ASN A 83 -24.48 -21.52 20.72
N TYR A 84 -25.21 -20.48 21.13
CA TYR A 84 -25.25 -19.18 20.46
C TYR A 84 -24.51 -18.10 21.26
N ARG A 85 -23.81 -17.21 20.56
CA ARG A 85 -23.17 -16.02 21.12
C ARG A 85 -24.12 -14.81 21.02
N PRO A 86 -24.44 -14.12 22.12
CA PRO A 86 -25.31 -12.94 22.08
C PRO A 86 -24.51 -11.71 21.63
N ILE A 87 -24.63 -11.30 20.37
CA ILE A 87 -23.96 -10.08 19.87
C ILE A 87 -24.81 -8.85 20.14
N SER A 88 -24.32 -7.95 21.00
CA SER A 88 -24.98 -6.70 21.38
C SER A 88 -24.70 -5.58 20.36
N VAL A 89 -25.73 -5.22 19.59
CA VAL A 89 -25.73 -4.08 18.67
C VAL A 89 -26.13 -2.81 19.42
N LEU A 90 -25.12 -2.07 19.88
CA LEU A 90 -25.29 -0.79 20.60
C LEU A 90 -25.45 0.41 19.66
N PRO A 91 -26.20 1.46 20.08
CA PRO A 91 -26.31 2.75 19.38
C PRO A 91 -24.97 3.28 18.90
N VAL A 92 -24.89 3.74 17.65
CA VAL A 92 -23.60 4.10 17.05
C VAL A 92 -22.93 5.27 17.77
N VAL A 93 -23.72 6.23 18.29
CA VAL A 93 -23.20 7.38 19.04
C VAL A 93 -22.58 6.96 20.37
N SER A 94 -23.11 5.92 21.03
CA SER A 94 -22.52 5.37 22.27
C SER A 94 -21.07 4.94 22.10
N LYS A 95 -20.71 4.46 20.90
CA LYS A 95 -19.34 4.06 20.57
C LYS A 95 -18.37 5.24 20.52
N VAL A 96 -18.85 6.47 20.34
CA VAL A 96 -18.01 7.67 20.34
C VAL A 96 -17.53 7.98 21.75
N ILE A 97 -18.46 7.98 22.72
CA ILE A 97 -18.13 8.23 24.13
C ILE A 97 -17.28 7.10 24.73
N GLU A 98 -17.60 5.85 24.40
CA GLU A 98 -16.81 4.69 24.83
C GLU A 98 -15.39 4.74 24.27
N ARG A 99 -15.22 5.14 23.00
CA ARG A 99 -13.89 5.27 22.38
C ARG A 99 -13.03 6.31 23.08
N HIS A 100 -13.61 7.42 23.53
CA HIS A 100 -12.87 8.46 24.26
C HIS A 100 -12.32 7.95 25.59
N LEU A 101 -13.18 7.31 26.39
CA LEU A 101 -12.76 6.70 27.65
C LEU A 101 -11.75 5.59 27.41
N HIS A 102 -12.00 4.71 26.44
CA HIS A 102 -11.10 3.62 26.08
C HIS A 102 -9.71 4.12 25.73
N ASN A 103 -9.59 5.08 24.79
CA ASN A 103 -8.29 5.57 24.36
C ASN A 103 -7.50 6.18 25.52
N SER A 104 -8.18 6.96 26.37
CA SER A 104 -7.55 7.63 27.51
C SER A 104 -7.13 6.64 28.59
N LEU A 105 -8.01 5.70 28.93
CA LEU A 105 -7.74 4.67 29.93
C LEU A 105 -6.66 3.71 29.45
N TYR A 106 -6.71 3.28 28.19
CA TYR A 106 -5.71 2.39 27.61
C TYR A 106 -4.32 3.05 27.59
N ALA A 107 -4.22 4.33 27.23
CA ALA A 107 -2.96 5.08 27.32
C ALA A 107 -2.42 5.10 28.76
N PHE A 108 -3.28 5.45 29.74
CA PHE A 108 -2.91 5.41 31.16
C PHE A 108 -2.41 4.04 31.63
N LEU A 109 -3.05 2.95 31.20
CA LEU A 109 -2.63 1.59 31.57
C LEU A 109 -1.28 1.22 30.96
N MET A 110 -1.00 1.66 29.72
CA MET A 110 0.28 1.41 29.06
C MET A 110 1.41 2.25 29.67
N ASP A 111 1.18 3.56 29.87
CA ASP A 111 2.18 4.48 30.40
C ASP A 111 2.65 4.11 31.82
N ASN A 112 1.79 3.41 32.57
CA ASN A 112 2.06 2.96 33.93
C ASN A 112 2.31 1.45 34.05
N ASN A 113 2.44 0.71 32.94
CA ASN A 113 2.68 -0.74 32.90
C ASN A 113 1.71 -1.56 33.77
N LEU A 114 0.41 -1.21 33.74
CA LEU A 114 -0.61 -1.79 34.61
C LEU A 114 -1.23 -3.09 34.08
N LEU A 115 -0.96 -3.47 32.82
CA LEU A 115 -1.40 -4.75 32.27
C LEU A 115 -0.30 -5.81 32.42
N TYR A 116 -0.72 -7.02 32.77
CA TYR A 116 0.14 -8.18 32.87
C TYR A 116 0.93 -8.40 31.56
N SER A 117 2.22 -8.62 31.68
CA SER A 117 3.15 -8.63 30.54
C SER A 117 2.86 -9.75 29.53
N ARG A 118 2.24 -10.85 29.96
CA ARG A 118 1.82 -11.99 29.11
C ARG A 118 0.31 -12.03 28.83
N GLN A 119 -0.39 -10.91 29.01
CA GLN A 119 -1.72 -10.69 28.42
C GLN A 119 -1.56 -10.14 26.99
N SER A 120 -2.02 -10.92 26.02
CA SER A 120 -1.94 -10.60 24.59
C SER A 120 -3.29 -10.20 23.98
N GLY A 121 -4.40 -10.60 24.60
CA GLY A 121 -5.75 -10.26 24.14
C GLY A 121 -6.05 -8.77 24.29
N PHE A 122 -6.73 -8.20 23.29
CA PHE A 122 -7.14 -6.78 23.24
C PHE A 122 -6.03 -5.74 23.48
N ARG A 123 -4.77 -6.11 23.26
CA ARG A 123 -3.60 -5.25 23.47
C ARG A 123 -3.01 -4.83 22.13
N GLY A 124 -2.74 -3.54 21.96
CA GLY A 124 -2.07 -3.01 20.77
C GLY A 124 -0.66 -3.60 20.61
N MET A 125 -0.28 -3.93 19.38
CA MET A 125 0.98 -4.62 19.01
C MET A 125 1.05 -6.11 19.35
N TYR A 126 -0.01 -6.69 19.93
CA TYR A 126 -0.14 -8.12 20.17
C TYR A 126 -1.23 -8.71 19.26
N SER A 127 -1.10 -9.99 18.95
CA SER A 127 -2.03 -10.77 18.13
C SER A 127 -1.98 -12.25 18.52
N THR A 128 -2.92 -13.05 18.02
CA THR A 128 -2.91 -14.51 18.22
C THR A 128 -1.60 -15.13 17.75
N GLU A 129 -1.02 -14.64 16.64
CA GLU A 129 0.26 -15.11 16.13
C GLU A 129 1.41 -14.80 17.10
N THR A 130 1.50 -13.58 17.62
CA THR A 130 2.57 -13.23 18.57
C THR A 130 2.50 -14.06 19.86
N ALA A 131 1.28 -14.36 20.33
CA ALA A 131 1.06 -15.20 21.51
C ALA A 131 1.46 -16.66 21.24
N LEU A 132 1.05 -17.22 20.11
CA LEU A 132 1.38 -18.59 19.71
C LEU A 132 2.88 -18.77 19.42
N ILE A 133 3.52 -17.83 18.73
CA ILE A 133 4.97 -17.90 18.44
C ILE A 133 5.76 -17.97 19.75
N LYS A 134 5.46 -17.08 20.69
CA LYS A 134 6.12 -17.07 22.00
C LYS A 134 5.88 -18.38 22.77
N LEU A 135 4.65 -18.87 22.77
CA LEU A 135 4.30 -20.12 23.44
C LEU A 135 5.05 -21.31 22.82
N VAL A 136 5.01 -21.46 21.50
CA VAL A 136 5.66 -22.58 20.79
C VAL A 136 7.18 -22.52 20.94
N ASP A 137 7.79 -21.34 20.90
CA ASP A 137 9.22 -21.17 21.12
C ASP A 137 9.64 -21.66 22.51
N GLU A 138 8.89 -21.31 23.56
CA GLU A 138 9.15 -21.78 24.92
C GLU A 138 8.93 -23.30 25.07
N LEU A 139 7.95 -23.87 24.37
CA LEU A 139 7.73 -25.31 24.35
C LEU A 139 8.89 -26.04 23.67
N LEU A 140 9.32 -25.58 22.50
CA LEU A 140 10.47 -26.14 21.77
C LEU A 140 11.76 -26.02 22.60
N PHE A 141 12.00 -24.87 23.23
CA PHE A 141 13.13 -24.67 24.11
C PHE A 141 13.14 -25.67 25.29
N GLY A 142 11.98 -25.95 25.88
CA GLY A 142 11.85 -26.98 26.92
C GLY A 142 12.18 -28.38 26.40
N LEU A 143 11.70 -28.73 25.20
CA LEU A 143 11.98 -30.02 24.56
C LEU A 143 13.46 -30.20 24.23
N ASP A 144 14.14 -29.16 23.75
CA ASP A 144 15.59 -29.17 23.48
C ASP A 144 16.41 -29.45 24.75
N ASN A 145 15.90 -29.05 25.91
CA ASN A 145 16.49 -29.32 27.22
C ASN A 145 16.07 -30.68 27.81
N ASN A 146 15.47 -31.58 27.02
CA ASN A 146 14.96 -32.89 27.46
C ASN A 146 13.86 -32.81 28.54
N HIS A 147 13.16 -31.68 28.65
CA HIS A 147 12.01 -31.56 29.54
C HIS A 147 10.71 -32.00 28.85
N VAL A 148 9.78 -32.47 29.66
CA VAL A 148 8.38 -32.71 29.31
C VAL A 148 7.57 -31.50 29.77
N CYS A 149 6.70 -31.00 28.89
CA CYS A 149 5.80 -29.90 29.23
C CYS A 149 4.38 -30.43 29.42
N GLY A 150 3.79 -30.15 30.58
CA GLY A 150 2.35 -30.31 30.79
C GLY A 150 1.67 -28.95 30.64
N MET A 151 0.59 -28.90 29.87
CA MET A 151 -0.20 -27.70 29.63
C MET A 151 -1.65 -27.92 30.04
N VAL A 152 -2.25 -26.91 30.67
CA VAL A 152 -3.70 -26.87 30.94
C VAL A 152 -4.27 -25.64 30.22
N LEU A 153 -5.18 -25.90 29.27
CA LEU A 153 -5.92 -24.88 28.54
C LEU A 153 -7.23 -24.63 29.30
N VAL A 154 -7.26 -23.58 30.09
CA VAL A 154 -8.38 -23.19 30.95
C VAL A 154 -9.40 -22.35 30.17
N ASP A 155 -10.67 -22.77 30.22
CA ASP A 155 -11.82 -22.07 29.65
C ASP A 155 -12.80 -21.70 30.77
N TYR A 156 -13.47 -20.55 30.66
CA TYR A 156 -14.46 -20.07 31.64
C TYR A 156 -15.88 -20.13 31.09
N ARG A 157 -16.86 -20.41 31.96
CA ARG A 157 -18.26 -20.46 31.56
C ARG A 157 -18.78 -19.04 31.27
N LYS A 158 -19.06 -18.75 29.99
CA LYS A 158 -19.66 -17.49 29.52
C LYS A 158 -18.93 -16.24 30.05
N ALA A 159 -17.62 -16.18 29.87
CA ALA A 159 -16.73 -15.27 30.60
C ALA A 159 -17.17 -13.79 30.61
N PHE A 160 -17.54 -13.24 29.44
CA PHE A 160 -17.99 -11.86 29.31
C PHE A 160 -19.35 -11.58 29.99
N ASP A 161 -20.23 -12.58 30.05
CA ASP A 161 -21.59 -12.46 30.58
C ASP A 161 -21.61 -12.61 32.11
N MET A 162 -20.57 -13.23 32.68
CA MET A 162 -20.44 -13.50 34.13
C MET A 162 -19.75 -12.39 34.92
N VAL A 163 -19.26 -11.33 34.28
CA VAL A 163 -18.54 -10.26 34.97
C VAL A 163 -19.44 -9.57 36.00
N ASP A 164 -19.13 -9.73 37.29
CA ASP A 164 -19.86 -9.07 38.38
C ASP A 164 -19.53 -7.57 38.41
N HIS A 165 -20.56 -6.73 38.29
CA HIS A 165 -20.39 -5.28 38.19
C HIS A 165 -19.78 -4.67 39.46
N LYS A 166 -20.12 -5.18 40.65
CA LYS A 166 -19.61 -4.64 41.92
C LYS A 166 -18.11 -4.92 42.05
N LEU A 167 -17.70 -6.15 41.73
CA LEU A 167 -16.29 -6.54 41.73
C LEU A 167 -15.50 -5.79 40.67
N LEU A 168 -16.02 -5.66 39.45
CA LEU A 168 -15.38 -4.88 38.39
C LEU A 168 -15.15 -3.42 38.83
N LEU A 169 -16.15 -2.76 39.41
CA LEU A 169 -16.01 -1.38 39.89
C LEU A 169 -14.96 -1.26 40.98
N ARG A 170 -14.90 -2.22 41.92
CA ARG A 170 -13.85 -2.24 42.94
C ARG A 170 -12.45 -2.40 42.34
N LYS A 171 -12.30 -3.25 41.31
CA LYS A 171 -11.02 -3.38 40.58
C LYS A 171 -10.66 -2.10 39.83
N LEU A 172 -11.62 -1.47 39.14
CA LEU A 172 -11.40 -0.19 38.45
C LEU A 172 -10.93 0.91 39.41
N GLU A 173 -11.48 0.96 40.62
CA GLU A 173 -11.04 1.85 41.69
C GLU A 173 -9.56 1.61 42.06
N LEU A 174 -9.14 0.35 42.20
CA LEU A 174 -7.75 -0.03 42.48
C LEU A 174 -6.77 0.36 41.36
N TYR A 175 -7.21 0.35 40.10
CA TYR A 175 -6.43 0.89 38.97
C TYR A 175 -6.33 2.43 38.97
N GLY A 176 -6.99 3.11 39.90
CA GLY A 176 -6.94 4.57 40.04
C GLY A 176 -8.11 5.30 39.36
N ILE A 177 -9.16 4.59 38.92
CA ILE A 177 -10.38 5.21 38.41
C ILE A 177 -11.27 5.55 39.61
N VAL A 178 -11.25 6.80 40.04
CA VAL A 178 -11.94 7.27 41.25
C VAL A 178 -12.95 8.37 40.95
N ASN A 179 -13.75 8.75 41.95
CA ASN A 179 -14.68 9.88 41.93
C ASN A 179 -15.67 9.80 40.75
N ARG A 180 -15.89 10.91 40.04
CA ARG A 180 -16.84 11.02 38.92
C ARG A 180 -16.61 10.03 37.78
N LYS A 181 -15.37 9.58 37.57
CA LYS A 181 -15.06 8.60 36.51
C LYS A 181 -15.52 7.20 36.93
N LEU A 182 -15.34 6.85 38.20
CA LEU A 182 -15.88 5.61 38.77
C LEU A 182 -17.42 5.63 38.77
N ALA A 183 -18.02 6.76 39.17
CA ALA A 183 -19.48 6.95 39.10
C ALA A 183 -20.00 6.79 37.66
N TRP A 184 -19.26 7.29 36.67
CA TRP A 184 -19.58 7.10 35.26
C TRP A 184 -19.52 5.62 34.85
N CYS A 185 -18.48 4.88 35.25
CA CYS A 185 -18.38 3.44 34.99
C CYS A 185 -19.54 2.68 35.66
N HIS A 186 -19.90 3.03 36.89
CA HIS A 186 -21.07 2.46 37.57
C HIS A 186 -22.35 2.73 36.78
N SER A 187 -22.54 3.98 36.34
CA SER A 187 -23.68 4.35 35.51
C SER A 187 -23.67 3.67 34.13
N TYR A 188 -22.52 3.37 33.55
CA TYR A 188 -22.40 2.69 32.26
C TYR A 188 -22.85 1.22 32.33
N LEU A 189 -22.56 0.55 33.46
CA LEU A 189 -22.89 -0.86 33.72
C LEU A 189 -24.32 -1.04 34.24
N SER A 190 -24.82 -0.09 35.02
CA SER A 190 -26.15 -0.18 35.67
C SER A 190 -27.30 0.14 34.71
N ASP A 191 -28.46 -0.47 34.97
CA ASP A 191 -29.74 -0.27 34.24
C ASP A 191 -29.64 -0.53 32.73
N ARG A 192 -28.76 -1.45 32.33
CA ARG A 192 -28.66 -1.87 30.93
C ARG A 192 -29.77 -2.82 30.57
N LYS A 193 -30.26 -2.70 29.34
CA LYS A 193 -31.38 -3.47 28.84
C LYS A 193 -31.05 -4.11 27.49
N GLN A 194 -31.67 -5.24 27.19
CA GLN A 194 -31.49 -5.94 25.93
C GLN A 194 -32.81 -6.45 25.35
N ILE A 195 -32.89 -6.49 24.02
CA ILE A 195 -33.98 -7.09 23.24
C ILE A 195 -33.33 -8.06 22.26
N VAL A 196 -33.80 -9.31 22.20
CA VAL A 196 -33.26 -10.33 21.29
C VAL A 196 -34.04 -10.35 19.98
N HIS A 197 -33.33 -10.34 18.86
CA HIS A 197 -33.89 -10.40 17.51
C HIS A 197 -33.56 -11.74 16.84
N VAL A 198 -34.58 -12.49 16.43
CA VAL A 198 -34.44 -13.75 15.68
C VAL A 198 -35.46 -13.79 14.56
N ASN A 199 -35.01 -13.97 13.31
CA ASN A 199 -35.86 -14.14 12.12
C ASN A 199 -36.99 -13.11 11.97
N GLY A 200 -36.73 -11.84 12.33
CA GLY A 200 -37.71 -10.76 12.22
C GLY A 200 -38.62 -10.58 13.44
N SER A 201 -38.53 -11.46 14.44
CA SER A 201 -39.27 -11.36 15.71
C SER A 201 -38.39 -10.77 16.82
N GLU A 202 -39.01 -10.04 17.75
CA GLU A 202 -38.35 -9.38 18.89
C GLU A 202 -38.82 -9.99 20.23
N SER A 203 -37.92 -10.13 21.19
CA SER A 203 -38.28 -10.49 22.57
C SER A 203 -38.83 -9.31 23.36
N SER A 204 -39.38 -9.57 24.55
CA SER A 204 -39.55 -8.52 25.56
C SER A 204 -38.20 -7.96 26.01
N GLU A 205 -38.23 -6.72 26.52
CA GLU A 205 -37.05 -6.05 27.08
C GLU A 205 -36.63 -6.71 28.40
N ALA A 206 -35.34 -7.05 28.52
CA ALA A 206 -34.77 -7.69 29.72
C ALA A 206 -33.63 -6.87 30.32
N LEU A 207 -33.54 -6.84 31.65
CA LEU A 207 -32.45 -6.18 32.38
C LEU A 207 -31.19 -7.05 32.40
N MET A 208 -30.04 -6.41 32.19
CA MET A 208 -28.72 -7.05 32.33
C MET A 208 -28.17 -6.82 33.73
N LEU A 209 -28.13 -7.87 34.55
CA LEU A 209 -27.64 -7.81 35.93
C LEU A 209 -26.13 -8.06 36.07
N HIS A 210 -25.53 -8.74 35.09
CA HIS A 210 -24.11 -9.10 35.07
C HIS A 210 -23.57 -8.97 33.65
N GLY A 211 -22.25 -8.99 33.54
CA GLY A 211 -21.53 -9.04 32.27
C GLY A 211 -21.24 -7.67 31.64
N VAL A 212 -20.38 -7.68 30.62
CA VAL A 212 -20.10 -6.52 29.79
C VAL A 212 -20.63 -6.74 28.37
N PRO A 213 -21.21 -5.72 27.69
CA PRO A 213 -21.88 -5.96 26.42
C PRO A 213 -20.93 -6.46 25.32
N GLN A 214 -21.19 -7.66 24.77
CA GLN A 214 -20.41 -8.27 23.68
C GLN A 214 -20.66 -7.54 22.35
N GLY A 215 -19.85 -6.51 22.07
CA GLY A 215 -20.05 -5.58 20.95
C GLY A 215 -19.79 -4.11 21.31
N SER A 216 -19.61 -3.84 22.61
CA SER A 216 -19.08 -2.59 23.14
C SER A 216 -17.58 -2.42 22.87
N ILE A 217 -17.09 -1.19 23.01
CA ILE A 217 -15.67 -0.86 22.93
C ILE A 217 -15.01 -1.03 24.30
N LEU A 218 -15.71 -0.69 25.38
CA LEU A 218 -15.17 -0.79 26.74
C LEU A 218 -15.22 -2.21 27.31
N GLY A 219 -16.17 -3.06 26.87
CA GLY A 219 -16.34 -4.41 27.42
C GLY A 219 -15.05 -5.25 27.39
N PRO A 220 -14.37 -5.39 26.24
CA PRO A 220 -13.09 -6.09 26.16
C PRO A 220 -12.02 -5.53 27.12
N LEU A 221 -11.90 -4.20 27.21
CA LEU A 221 -10.93 -3.56 28.10
C LEU A 221 -11.28 -3.80 29.58
N PHE A 222 -12.55 -3.74 29.95
CA PHE A 222 -13.01 -4.04 31.30
C PHE A 222 -12.81 -5.51 31.65
N PHE A 223 -13.02 -6.42 30.69
CA PHE A 223 -12.78 -7.85 30.91
C PHE A 223 -11.30 -8.15 31.18
N ILE A 224 -10.37 -7.61 30.37
CA ILE A 224 -8.95 -7.84 30.64
C ILE A 224 -8.54 -7.28 32.01
N LEU A 225 -9.02 -6.09 32.39
CA LEU A 225 -8.76 -5.51 33.73
C LEU A 225 -9.36 -6.34 34.86
N PHE A 226 -10.50 -6.98 34.61
CA PHE A 226 -11.18 -7.85 35.56
C PHE A 226 -10.36 -9.10 35.88
N ILE A 227 -9.66 -9.67 34.90
CA ILE A 227 -8.86 -10.90 35.10
C ILE A 227 -7.36 -10.65 35.34
N ASN A 228 -6.89 -9.41 35.17
CA ASN A 228 -5.46 -9.06 35.13
C ASN A 228 -4.70 -9.34 36.44
N ASP A 229 -5.39 -9.55 37.55
CA ASP A 229 -4.80 -9.95 38.83
C ASP A 229 -4.62 -11.46 38.99
N LEU A 230 -5.20 -12.30 38.12
CA LEU A 230 -5.06 -13.76 38.16
C LEU A 230 -3.60 -14.24 38.33
N PRO A 231 -2.60 -13.71 37.59
CA PRO A 231 -1.21 -14.14 37.73
C PRO A 231 -0.60 -13.85 39.11
N LEU A 232 -1.25 -13.03 39.95
CA LEU A 232 -0.80 -12.76 41.33
C LEU A 232 -1.25 -13.86 42.31
N TYR A 233 -2.25 -14.67 41.94
CA TYR A 233 -2.81 -15.72 42.79
C TYR A 233 -2.22 -17.10 42.50
N THR A 234 -1.43 -17.23 41.43
CA THR A 234 -0.77 -18.50 41.09
C THR A 234 0.74 -18.36 41.00
N SER A 235 1.43 -19.43 41.40
CA SER A 235 2.88 -19.55 41.23
C SER A 235 3.29 -19.93 39.81
N ALA A 236 2.34 -20.33 38.96
CA ALA A 236 2.59 -20.68 37.57
C ALA A 236 2.70 -19.44 36.67
N GLN A 237 3.54 -19.54 35.64
CA GLN A 237 3.59 -18.53 34.60
C GLN A 237 2.42 -18.74 33.62
N LEU A 238 1.51 -17.77 33.55
CA LEU A 238 0.33 -17.84 32.71
C LEU A 238 0.53 -17.09 31.39
N ASP A 239 0.00 -17.64 30.30
CA ASP A 239 -0.26 -16.88 29.07
C ASP A 239 -1.77 -16.63 28.93
N LEU A 240 -2.14 -15.37 28.77
CA LEU A 240 -3.54 -14.95 28.68
C LEU A 240 -3.83 -14.36 27.30
N TYR A 241 -4.94 -14.77 26.71
CA TYR A 241 -5.48 -14.16 25.50
C TYR A 241 -6.99 -14.03 25.66
N GLU A 242 -7.46 -12.83 26.04
CA GLU A 242 -8.85 -12.63 26.42
C GLU A 242 -9.22 -13.56 27.58
N ASP A 243 -10.20 -14.45 27.43
CA ASP A 243 -10.58 -15.47 28.42
C ASP A 243 -9.74 -16.76 28.33
N ASP A 244 -9.08 -17.03 27.20
CA ASP A 244 -8.23 -18.21 27.03
C ASP A 244 -7.01 -18.09 27.96
N THR A 245 -6.94 -18.99 28.96
CA THR A 245 -5.86 -19.01 29.96
C THR A 245 -5.03 -20.28 29.78
N THR A 246 -3.74 -20.14 29.54
CA THR A 246 -2.83 -21.28 29.38
C THR A 246 -1.89 -21.37 30.57
N VAL A 247 -1.99 -22.47 31.31
CA VAL A 247 -1.07 -22.86 32.38
C VAL A 247 -0.07 -23.85 31.81
N LYS A 248 1.21 -23.72 32.16
CA LYS A 248 2.23 -24.68 31.76
C LYS A 248 3.25 -24.92 32.86
N ALA A 249 3.76 -26.14 32.89
CA ALA A 249 4.84 -26.55 33.77
C ALA A 249 5.79 -27.49 33.00
N PHE A 250 7.06 -27.45 33.36
CA PHE A 250 8.09 -28.30 32.78
C PHE A 250 8.68 -29.21 33.87
N ALA A 251 9.02 -30.43 33.51
CA ALA A 251 9.74 -31.36 34.39
C ALA A 251 10.72 -32.21 33.56
N ASP A 252 11.72 -32.79 34.22
CA ASP A 252 12.52 -33.86 33.62
C ASP A 252 11.61 -35.05 33.27
N GLY A 253 11.84 -35.70 32.13
CA GLY A 253 11.07 -36.86 31.68
C GLY A 253 11.01 -38.02 32.68
N LYS A 254 11.92 -38.06 33.66
CA LYS A 254 11.92 -39.05 34.75
C LYS A 254 11.09 -38.66 35.98
N ASN A 255 10.51 -37.45 36.01
CA ASN A 255 9.81 -36.92 37.18
C ASN A 255 8.44 -36.30 36.86
N LEU A 256 7.57 -37.10 36.24
CA LEU A 256 6.21 -36.71 35.86
C LEU A 256 5.29 -36.44 37.06
N ALA A 257 5.56 -37.05 38.22
CA ALA A 257 4.79 -36.81 39.44
C ALA A 257 4.89 -35.35 39.91
N ASN A 258 6.07 -34.73 39.77
CA ASN A 258 6.26 -33.31 40.05
C ASN A 258 5.50 -32.41 39.06
N LEU A 259 5.39 -32.84 37.80
CA LEU A 259 4.64 -32.12 36.78
C LEU A 259 3.15 -32.10 37.10
N SER A 260 2.56 -33.26 37.40
CA SER A 260 1.18 -33.40 37.86
C SER A 260 0.89 -32.57 39.10
N SER A 261 1.78 -32.64 40.10
CA SER A 261 1.64 -31.88 41.35
C SER A 261 1.67 -30.36 41.11
N SER A 262 2.57 -29.89 40.24
CA SER A 262 2.70 -28.47 39.90
C SER A 262 1.48 -27.94 39.13
N LEU A 263 0.95 -28.73 38.19
CA LEU A 263 -0.26 -28.38 37.46
C LEU A 263 -1.51 -28.37 38.36
N ASN A 264 -1.70 -29.39 39.21
CA ASN A 264 -2.83 -29.41 40.15
C ASN A 264 -2.78 -28.25 41.13
N LYS A 265 -1.60 -27.90 41.64
CA LYS A 265 -1.43 -26.72 42.50
C LYS A 265 -1.88 -25.45 41.77
N SER A 266 -1.36 -25.23 40.56
CA SER A 266 -1.67 -24.04 39.75
C SER A 266 -3.16 -23.95 39.40
N VAL A 267 -3.77 -25.07 39.00
CA VAL A 267 -5.19 -25.14 38.65
C VAL A 267 -6.08 -24.94 39.88
N SER A 268 -5.69 -25.48 41.04
CA SER A 268 -6.42 -25.26 42.31
C SER A 268 -6.38 -23.79 42.74
N GLU A 269 -5.22 -23.13 42.61
CA GLU A 269 -5.06 -21.70 42.85
C GLU A 269 -5.99 -20.87 41.93
N ILE A 270 -6.01 -21.21 40.63
CA ILE A 270 -6.91 -20.57 39.64
C ILE A 270 -8.38 -20.83 39.99
N GLN A 271 -8.75 -22.03 40.43
CA GLN A 271 -10.12 -22.39 40.80
C GLN A 271 -10.61 -21.60 42.03
N LEU A 272 -9.76 -21.43 43.04
CA LEU A 272 -10.05 -20.60 44.21
C LEU A 272 -10.24 -19.14 43.82
N TRP A 273 -9.35 -18.60 42.98
CA TRP A 273 -9.47 -17.24 42.45
C TRP A 273 -10.76 -17.06 41.63
N ALA A 274 -11.02 -17.97 40.70
CA ALA A 274 -12.20 -17.98 39.84
C ALA A 274 -13.50 -17.98 40.67
N SER A 275 -13.54 -18.75 41.75
CA SER A 275 -14.66 -18.77 42.69
C SER A 275 -14.84 -17.43 43.41
N ALA A 276 -13.74 -16.82 43.88
CA ALA A 276 -13.76 -15.52 44.56
C ALA A 276 -14.24 -14.38 43.65
N ILE A 277 -13.91 -14.44 42.36
CA ILE A 277 -14.33 -13.43 41.38
C ILE A 277 -15.65 -13.79 40.65
N LYS A 278 -16.31 -14.89 41.04
CA LYS A 278 -17.56 -15.41 40.45
C LYS A 278 -17.47 -15.73 38.95
N LEU A 279 -16.34 -16.22 38.50
CA LEU A 279 -16.06 -16.60 37.11
C LEU A 279 -15.76 -18.10 37.02
N PRO A 280 -16.77 -18.99 37.08
CA PRO A 280 -16.52 -20.43 37.18
C PRO A 280 -15.85 -21.01 35.93
N LEU A 281 -14.98 -21.98 36.16
CA LEU A 281 -14.31 -22.76 35.12
C LEU A 281 -15.33 -23.59 34.32
N ASN A 282 -14.98 -23.85 33.06
CA ASN A 282 -15.70 -24.77 32.20
C ASN A 282 -14.91 -26.07 32.12
N GLU A 283 -15.26 -27.03 32.97
CA GLU A 283 -14.54 -28.30 33.13
C GLU A 283 -14.53 -29.10 31.82
N ASP A 284 -15.63 -29.07 31.06
CA ASP A 284 -15.74 -29.82 29.80
C ASP A 284 -14.83 -29.26 28.70
N LYS A 285 -14.62 -27.93 28.69
CA LYS A 285 -13.76 -27.26 27.70
C LYS A 285 -12.33 -27.08 28.17
N THR A 286 -12.07 -27.21 29.46
CA THR A 286 -10.73 -27.18 30.01
C THR A 286 -10.02 -28.48 29.68
N LYS A 287 -8.87 -28.40 29.01
CA LYS A 287 -8.13 -29.57 28.50
C LYS A 287 -6.71 -29.62 29.03
N VAL A 288 -6.20 -30.83 29.24
CA VAL A 288 -4.79 -31.08 29.54
C VAL A 288 -4.10 -31.59 28.28
N LEU A 289 -2.92 -31.07 27.97
CA LEU A 289 -2.09 -31.49 26.85
C LEU A 289 -0.68 -31.78 27.36
N THR A 290 -0.15 -32.94 27.03
CA THR A 290 1.21 -33.34 27.40
C THR A 290 2.10 -33.24 26.17
N ILE A 291 3.12 -32.39 26.20
CA ILE A 291 4.03 -32.14 25.09
C ILE A 291 5.40 -32.74 25.42
N THR A 292 5.86 -33.64 24.55
CA THR A 292 7.12 -34.37 24.75
C THR A 292 7.83 -34.67 23.43
N GLY A 293 9.16 -34.76 23.49
CA GLY A 293 10.02 -35.04 22.34
C GLY A 293 10.09 -36.53 22.01
N LYS A 294 10.54 -36.87 20.79
CA LYS A 294 10.63 -38.26 20.29
C LYS A 294 11.35 -39.22 21.24
N ARG A 295 12.28 -38.72 22.06
CA ARG A 295 13.08 -39.50 23.00
C ARG A 295 12.28 -40.10 24.15
N PHE A 296 11.28 -39.38 24.66
CA PHE A 296 10.47 -39.81 25.82
C PHE A 296 9.03 -40.17 25.44
N VAL A 297 8.63 -39.99 24.18
CA VAL A 297 7.29 -40.37 23.67
C VAL A 297 6.93 -41.83 23.95
N ALA A 298 7.91 -42.75 23.95
CA ALA A 298 7.66 -44.17 24.19
C ALA A 298 7.48 -44.50 25.70
N ASP A 299 7.98 -43.63 26.58
CA ASP A 299 8.07 -43.86 28.02
C ASP A 299 7.01 -43.07 28.81
N ILE A 300 6.21 -42.23 28.13
CA ILE A 300 5.24 -41.32 28.75
C ILE A 300 3.86 -41.55 28.12
N ASN A 301 2.94 -42.09 28.91
CA ASN A 301 1.53 -42.17 28.55
C ASN A 301 0.76 -40.96 29.12
N GLY A 302 -0.28 -40.51 28.42
CA GLY A 302 -1.15 -39.42 28.90
C GLY A 302 -1.83 -39.71 30.25
N SER A 303 -1.90 -40.97 30.68
CA SER A 303 -2.34 -41.38 32.02
C SER A 303 -1.39 -40.96 33.15
N ASP A 304 -0.14 -40.64 32.82
CA ASP A 304 0.91 -40.35 33.82
C ASP A 304 0.79 -38.91 34.37
N ILE A 305 0.01 -38.06 33.70
CA ILE A 305 -0.31 -36.70 34.13
C ILE A 305 -1.79 -36.60 34.48
N VAL A 306 -2.09 -36.62 35.77
CA VAL A 306 -3.45 -36.52 36.31
C VAL A 306 -3.65 -35.11 36.85
N VAL A 307 -4.57 -34.35 36.25
CA VAL A 307 -4.99 -33.03 36.74
C VAL A 307 -6.47 -33.07 37.07
N THR A 308 -6.86 -32.53 38.22
CA THR A 308 -8.25 -32.53 38.72
C THR A 308 -8.76 -31.11 38.93
N VAL A 309 -10.04 -30.90 38.62
CA VAL A 309 -10.80 -29.66 38.91
C VAL A 309 -12.10 -30.08 39.57
N ASN A 310 -12.46 -29.48 40.71
CA ASN A 310 -13.69 -29.84 41.45
C ASN A 310 -13.80 -31.36 41.77
N GLY A 311 -12.68 -32.07 41.96
CA GLY A 311 -12.66 -33.52 42.16
C GLY A 311 -12.92 -34.35 40.89
N ILE A 312 -13.08 -33.71 39.73
CA ILE A 312 -13.23 -34.36 38.43
C ILE A 312 -11.87 -34.35 37.73
N GLN A 313 -11.43 -35.52 37.24
CA GLN A 313 -10.22 -35.62 36.43
C GLN A 313 -10.45 -34.98 35.06
N LEU A 314 -9.60 -34.01 34.71
CA LEU A 314 -9.63 -33.36 33.41
C LEU A 314 -9.17 -34.33 32.31
N ASN A 315 -9.76 -34.18 31.14
CA ASN A 315 -9.42 -35.01 30.00
C ASN A 315 -8.04 -34.63 29.43
N ASN A 316 -7.09 -35.58 29.46
CA ASN A 316 -5.81 -35.45 28.79
C ASN A 316 -5.97 -35.82 27.32
N VAL A 317 -5.71 -34.86 26.45
CA VAL A 317 -5.91 -35.00 25.00
C VAL A 317 -4.57 -34.96 24.29
N ASP A 318 -4.44 -35.71 23.20
CA ASP A 318 -3.25 -35.65 22.35
C ASP A 318 -3.18 -34.37 21.50
N ARG A 319 -4.28 -33.62 21.43
CA ARG A 319 -4.38 -32.38 20.66
C ARG A 319 -5.48 -31.46 21.18
N ALA A 320 -5.29 -30.16 21.05
CA ALA A 320 -6.29 -29.16 21.38
C ALA A 320 -6.22 -27.95 20.45
N THR A 321 -7.37 -27.27 20.25
CA THR A 321 -7.41 -26.00 19.51
C THR A 321 -7.10 -24.85 20.46
N LEU A 322 -6.02 -24.12 20.21
CA LEU A 322 -5.63 -22.92 20.95
C LEU A 322 -5.49 -21.75 19.97
N LEU A 323 -6.23 -20.66 20.20
CA LEU A 323 -6.21 -19.45 19.37
C LEU A 323 -6.41 -19.70 17.87
N GLY A 324 -7.20 -20.72 17.53
CA GLY A 324 -7.51 -21.10 16.15
C GLY A 324 -6.55 -22.10 15.50
N VAL A 325 -5.46 -22.47 16.18
CA VAL A 325 -4.49 -23.48 15.71
C VAL A 325 -4.66 -24.78 16.49
N GLU A 326 -4.56 -25.92 15.81
CA GLU A 326 -4.61 -27.24 16.46
C GLU A 326 -3.19 -27.65 16.85
N ILE A 327 -2.91 -27.66 18.15
CA ILE A 327 -1.62 -28.01 18.73
C ILE A 327 -1.70 -29.47 19.18
N ASP A 328 -0.82 -30.32 18.66
CA ASP A 328 -0.68 -31.72 19.08
C ASP A 328 0.48 -31.92 20.06
N SER A 329 0.44 -33.02 20.81
CA SER A 329 1.44 -33.45 21.80
C SER A 329 2.86 -33.56 21.26
N LYS A 330 3.02 -33.67 19.93
CA LYS A 330 4.32 -33.78 19.23
C LYS A 330 4.74 -32.48 18.55
N LEU A 331 3.94 -31.40 18.66
CA LEU A 331 4.12 -30.13 17.93
C LEU A 331 4.33 -30.33 16.42
N SER A 332 3.65 -31.31 15.82
CA SER A 332 3.79 -31.63 14.40
C SER A 332 2.90 -30.77 13.50
N PHE A 333 1.80 -30.23 14.04
CA PHE A 333 0.76 -29.45 13.38
C PHE A 333 0.06 -30.17 12.22
N ASN A 334 0.26 -31.48 12.07
CA ASN A 334 -0.27 -32.26 10.93
C ASN A 334 -1.80 -32.24 10.88
N GLU A 335 -2.47 -32.43 12.02
CA GLU A 335 -3.94 -32.39 12.11
C GLU A 335 -4.50 -30.98 11.85
N HIS A 336 -3.81 -29.93 12.29
CA HIS A 336 -4.18 -28.57 11.94
C HIS A 336 -4.17 -28.38 10.42
N ILE A 337 -3.07 -28.81 9.77
CA ILE A 337 -2.92 -28.75 8.32
C ILE A 337 -4.03 -29.57 7.64
N GLU A 338 -4.33 -30.77 8.13
CA GLU A 338 -5.37 -31.62 7.57
C GLU A 338 -6.78 -31.04 7.74
N LYS A 339 -7.12 -30.49 8.91
CA LYS A 339 -8.41 -29.84 9.17
C LYS A 339 -8.59 -28.55 8.37
N VAL A 340 -7.51 -27.78 8.20
CA VAL A 340 -7.51 -26.65 7.26
C VAL A 340 -7.78 -27.18 5.86
N CYS A 341 -7.06 -28.20 5.40
CA CYS A 341 -7.29 -28.86 4.10
C CYS A 341 -8.71 -29.45 3.95
N LYS A 342 -9.34 -29.98 5.01
CA LYS A 342 -10.72 -30.54 4.98
C LYS A 342 -11.80 -29.45 4.97
N LYS A 343 -11.52 -28.25 5.50
CA LYS A 343 -12.38 -27.06 5.31
C LYS A 343 -12.35 -26.55 3.87
N TRP A 344 -11.41 -27.01 3.03
CA TRP A 344 -11.33 -26.62 1.62
C TRP A 344 -12.54 -27.13 0.83
N PRO A 345 -12.89 -28.43 0.80
CA PRO A 345 -14.03 -28.93 0.02
C PRO A 345 -15.39 -28.32 0.40
N SER A 346 -15.66 -28.00 1.66
CA SER A 346 -16.96 -27.43 2.08
C SER A 346 -17.11 -25.95 1.71
N ARG A 347 -16.02 -25.17 1.74
CA ARG A 347 -16.01 -23.78 1.22
C ARG A 347 -15.97 -23.74 -0.31
N ILE A 348 -15.26 -24.69 -0.93
CA ILE A 348 -15.28 -24.93 -2.37
C ILE A 348 -16.70 -25.35 -2.80
N ALA A 349 -17.40 -26.22 -2.07
CA ALA A 349 -18.78 -26.61 -2.39
C ALA A 349 -19.76 -25.43 -2.33
N ILE A 350 -19.64 -24.54 -1.33
CA ILE A 350 -20.43 -23.30 -1.27
C ILE A 350 -20.06 -22.37 -2.44
N LEU A 351 -18.78 -22.26 -2.80
CA LEU A 351 -18.32 -21.48 -3.95
C LEU A 351 -18.75 -22.11 -5.29
N LEU A 352 -18.78 -23.44 -5.41
CA LEU A 352 -19.23 -24.22 -6.58
C LEU A 352 -20.75 -24.08 -6.76
N ILE A 353 -21.53 -24.07 -5.68
CA ILE A 353 -22.98 -23.79 -5.74
C ILE A 353 -23.24 -22.35 -6.24
N TYR A 354 -22.34 -21.41 -5.93
CA TYR A 354 -22.39 -20.04 -6.46
C TYR A 354 -21.74 -19.85 -7.84
N ARG A 355 -20.86 -20.77 -8.28
CA ARG A 355 -20.09 -20.67 -9.55
C ARG A 355 -20.56 -21.58 -10.68
N ALA A 356 -21.35 -22.62 -10.41
CA ALA A 356 -21.81 -23.59 -11.42
C ALA A 356 -22.86 -23.03 -12.41
N LYS A 357 -22.74 -21.76 -12.80
CA LYS A 357 -23.56 -21.08 -13.83
C LYS A 357 -22.74 -20.01 -14.60
N SER A 358 -21.50 -20.29 -15.00
CA SER A 358 -20.78 -19.39 -15.92
C SER A 358 -20.06 -20.19 -17.01
N GLU A 359 -20.39 -19.87 -18.26
CA GLU A 359 -19.77 -20.39 -19.49
C GLU A 359 -18.32 -19.86 -19.70
N ASP A 360 -17.85 -18.92 -18.86
CA ASP A 360 -16.57 -18.22 -19.05
C ASP A 360 -15.33 -19.03 -18.63
N GLU A 361 -15.45 -19.98 -17.70
CA GLU A 361 -14.27 -20.73 -17.18
C GLU A 361 -13.69 -21.73 -18.20
N ASP A 362 -14.51 -22.22 -19.13
CA ASP A 362 -14.08 -23.14 -20.19
C ASP A 362 -13.23 -22.40 -21.25
N VAL A 363 -13.63 -21.18 -21.62
CA VAL A 363 -12.89 -20.35 -22.59
C VAL A 363 -11.51 -19.96 -22.05
N ALA A 364 -11.44 -19.56 -20.78
CA ALA A 364 -10.18 -19.24 -20.12
C ALA A 364 -9.24 -20.45 -20.04
N GLN A 365 -9.79 -21.67 -19.89
CA GLN A 365 -9.02 -22.90 -19.89
C GLN A 365 -8.46 -23.23 -21.27
N ILE A 366 -9.30 -23.18 -22.30
CA ILE A 366 -8.89 -23.38 -23.70
C ILE A 366 -7.77 -22.40 -24.06
N PHE A 367 -7.87 -21.14 -23.63
CA PHE A 367 -6.82 -20.15 -23.86
C PHE A 367 -5.46 -20.55 -23.26
N VAL A 368 -5.43 -21.01 -22.00
CA VAL A 368 -4.19 -21.46 -21.35
C VAL A 368 -3.61 -22.69 -22.05
N GLU A 369 -4.43 -23.67 -22.39
CA GLU A 369 -4.00 -24.88 -23.10
C GLU A 369 -3.43 -24.57 -24.48
N MET A 370 -4.08 -23.68 -25.22
CA MET A 370 -3.61 -23.21 -26.52
C MET A 370 -2.23 -22.53 -26.41
N LEU A 371 -1.99 -21.72 -25.37
CA LEU A 371 -0.67 -21.11 -25.13
C LEU A 371 0.40 -22.17 -24.85
N GLU A 372 0.09 -23.16 -24.02
CA GLU A 372 1.01 -24.26 -23.70
C GLU A 372 1.30 -25.18 -24.90
N GLU A 373 0.32 -25.42 -25.75
CA GLU A 373 0.50 -26.18 -26.98
C GLU A 373 1.36 -25.41 -27.99
N ASN A 374 1.10 -24.12 -28.16
CA ASN A 374 1.86 -23.26 -29.07
C ASN A 374 3.33 -23.17 -28.67
N ILE A 375 3.65 -23.03 -27.37
CA ILE A 375 5.06 -23.02 -26.95
C ILE A 375 5.76 -24.36 -27.18
N LYS A 376 5.05 -25.49 -27.05
CA LYS A 376 5.58 -26.82 -27.40
C LYS A 376 5.84 -26.93 -28.90
N LYS A 377 4.94 -26.42 -29.75
CA LYS A 377 5.14 -26.37 -31.21
C LYS A 377 6.34 -25.51 -31.58
N ILE A 378 6.42 -24.29 -31.05
CA ILE A 378 7.55 -23.38 -31.25
C ILE A 378 8.86 -24.05 -30.79
N HIS A 379 8.88 -24.71 -29.63
CA HIS A 379 10.09 -25.40 -29.16
C HIS A 379 10.54 -26.54 -30.10
N LYS A 380 9.60 -27.30 -30.67
CA LYS A 380 9.88 -28.36 -31.65
C LYS A 380 10.40 -27.80 -32.98
N GLU A 381 9.80 -26.71 -33.48
CA GLU A 381 10.22 -26.03 -34.71
C GLU A 381 11.59 -25.36 -34.56
N PHE A 382 11.87 -24.80 -33.38
CA PHE A 382 13.14 -24.16 -33.02
C PHE A 382 14.19 -25.14 -32.46
N ASP A 383 14.10 -26.46 -32.72
CA ASP A 383 15.12 -27.44 -32.28
C ASP A 383 16.49 -27.21 -32.96
N TYR A 384 17.16 -26.19 -32.44
CA TYR A 384 18.48 -25.67 -32.78
C TYR A 384 19.59 -26.68 -32.43
N LYS A 385 19.26 -27.82 -31.79
CA LYS A 385 20.23 -28.85 -31.39
C LYS A 385 20.83 -29.61 -32.57
N LYS A 386 20.17 -29.70 -33.74
CA LYS A 386 20.77 -30.41 -34.89
C LYS A 386 21.81 -29.61 -35.68
N LYS A 387 21.80 -28.27 -35.64
CA LYS A 387 22.80 -27.43 -36.33
C LYS A 387 23.94 -26.93 -35.43
N MET A 388 23.71 -26.74 -34.14
CA MET A 388 24.74 -26.17 -33.24
C MET A 388 25.80 -27.18 -32.79
N THR A 389 25.49 -28.48 -32.80
CA THR A 389 26.43 -29.55 -32.37
C THR A 389 27.58 -29.75 -33.37
N SER A 390 27.42 -29.30 -34.63
CA SER A 390 28.50 -29.23 -35.63
C SER A 390 29.48 -28.07 -35.36
N LEU A 391 29.01 -26.96 -34.78
CA LEU A 391 29.83 -25.77 -34.52
C LEU A 391 30.50 -25.73 -33.13
N MET A 392 29.95 -26.44 -32.14
CA MET A 392 30.49 -26.44 -30.77
C MET A 392 31.68 -27.39 -30.53
N LYS A 393 32.04 -28.26 -31.49
CA LYS A 393 33.24 -29.12 -31.35
C LYS A 393 34.57 -28.39 -31.59
N THR A 394 34.57 -27.16 -32.13
CA THR A 394 35.82 -26.49 -32.53
C THR A 394 36.25 -25.29 -31.68
N ARG A 395 35.49 -24.87 -30.65
CA ARG A 395 35.87 -23.67 -29.86
C ARG A 395 35.59 -23.80 -28.35
N LYS A 396 36.34 -24.67 -27.67
CA LYS A 396 36.56 -24.57 -26.21
C LYS A 396 37.90 -23.90 -25.94
N ARG A 397 37.90 -22.59 -25.63
CA ARG A 397 38.75 -21.94 -24.59
C ARG A 397 38.79 -20.40 -24.56
N SER A 398 38.21 -19.65 -25.50
CA SER A 398 38.54 -18.20 -25.62
C SER A 398 37.39 -17.15 -25.57
N MET A 399 36.12 -17.49 -25.31
CA MET A 399 35.08 -16.44 -25.19
C MET A 399 34.18 -16.65 -23.97
N ARG A 400 34.46 -15.90 -22.90
CA ARG A 400 33.57 -15.70 -21.74
C ARG A 400 33.12 -14.24 -21.58
N ARG A 401 33.32 -13.39 -22.60
CA ARG A 401 33.00 -11.95 -22.52
C ARG A 401 32.54 -11.37 -23.87
N SER A 402 31.35 -11.74 -24.33
CA SER A 402 30.61 -11.00 -25.36
C SER A 402 29.17 -11.52 -25.43
N ALA A 403 28.21 -10.59 -25.50
CA ALA A 403 26.77 -10.79 -25.32
C ALA A 403 26.04 -11.43 -26.53
N VAL A 404 26.59 -12.49 -27.11
CA VAL A 404 25.96 -13.19 -28.24
C VAL A 404 25.79 -14.67 -27.87
N GLY A 405 24.53 -15.09 -27.63
CA GLY A 405 24.16 -16.51 -27.65
C GLY A 405 23.55 -17.13 -26.38
N TYR A 406 22.95 -16.35 -25.48
CA TYR A 406 22.10 -16.95 -24.42
C TYR A 406 20.66 -17.10 -24.94
N VAL A 407 20.22 -18.33 -25.18
CA VAL A 407 18.80 -18.61 -25.45
C VAL A 407 18.03 -18.35 -24.14
N PRO A 408 16.98 -17.49 -24.14
CA PRO A 408 16.20 -17.23 -22.94
C PRO A 408 15.53 -18.52 -22.45
N LYS A 409 15.52 -18.72 -21.13
CA LYS A 409 14.80 -19.84 -20.47
C LYS A 409 13.28 -19.61 -20.40
N PHE A 410 12.80 -18.57 -21.07
CA PHE A 410 11.40 -18.14 -21.03
C PHE A 410 10.97 -17.57 -22.39
N THR A 411 9.68 -17.62 -22.66
CA THR A 411 9.02 -16.97 -23.78
C THR A 411 8.13 -15.84 -23.25
N PRO A 412 8.35 -14.58 -23.67
CA PRO A 412 7.50 -13.48 -23.24
C PRO A 412 6.13 -13.53 -23.93
N VAL A 413 5.06 -13.34 -23.16
CA VAL A 413 3.68 -13.17 -23.63
C VAL A 413 3.25 -11.76 -23.28
N ILE A 414 3.04 -10.91 -24.30
CA ILE A 414 2.82 -9.48 -24.09
C ILE A 414 1.32 -9.17 -24.09
N PHE A 415 0.87 -8.52 -23.02
CA PHE A 415 -0.48 -7.97 -22.90
C PHE A 415 -0.39 -6.46 -22.71
N HIS A 416 -1.45 -5.73 -23.06
CA HIS A 416 -1.52 -4.30 -22.82
C HIS A 416 -2.52 -4.01 -21.69
N ASN A 417 -2.00 -3.74 -20.49
CA ASN A 417 -2.74 -3.56 -19.24
C ASN A 417 -3.24 -4.87 -18.58
N LEU A 418 -2.43 -5.92 -18.66
CA LEU A 418 -2.65 -7.23 -18.04
C LEU A 418 -3.11 -7.13 -16.58
N ALA A 419 -2.36 -6.40 -15.75
CA ALA A 419 -2.59 -6.34 -14.31
C ALA A 419 -3.85 -5.53 -13.93
N GLY A 420 -4.46 -4.84 -14.89
CA GLY A 420 -5.66 -4.03 -14.69
C GLY A 420 -6.95 -4.74 -15.07
N TYR A 421 -6.87 -5.74 -15.97
CA TYR A 421 -8.04 -6.40 -16.56
C TYR A 421 -7.80 -7.89 -16.80
N ASP A 422 -6.90 -8.24 -17.72
CA ASP A 422 -6.86 -9.58 -18.31
C ASP A 422 -6.38 -10.68 -17.34
N SER A 423 -5.52 -10.34 -16.37
CA SER A 423 -4.97 -11.33 -15.44
C SER A 423 -6.06 -12.09 -14.69
N ASP A 424 -7.13 -11.39 -14.31
CA ASP A 424 -8.17 -11.93 -13.44
C ASP A 424 -9.04 -12.97 -14.17
N LEU A 425 -9.03 -12.96 -15.51
CA LEU A 425 -9.82 -13.85 -16.36
C LEU A 425 -9.25 -15.28 -16.42
N PHE A 426 -7.92 -15.44 -16.42
CA PHE A 426 -7.29 -16.74 -16.68
C PHE A 426 -6.22 -17.15 -15.67
N VAL A 427 -5.84 -16.30 -14.69
CA VAL A 427 -4.80 -16.66 -13.70
C VAL A 427 -5.15 -17.92 -12.92
N LYS A 428 -6.45 -18.15 -12.66
CA LYS A 428 -6.96 -19.34 -11.98
C LYS A 428 -6.70 -20.61 -12.79
N ASN A 429 -6.94 -20.52 -14.09
CA ASN A 429 -6.78 -21.60 -15.06
C ASN A 429 -5.32 -22.05 -15.24
N LEU A 430 -4.34 -21.19 -14.94
CA LEU A 430 -2.92 -21.60 -14.91
C LEU A 430 -2.64 -22.74 -13.94
N GLY A 431 -3.50 -22.94 -12.93
CA GLY A 431 -3.39 -24.03 -11.98
C GLY A 431 -3.83 -25.40 -12.51
N LYS A 432 -4.68 -25.46 -13.55
CA LYS A 432 -5.25 -26.73 -14.04
C LYS A 432 -4.21 -27.63 -14.73
N THR A 433 -3.17 -27.04 -15.31
CA THR A 433 -2.07 -27.77 -15.96
C THR A 433 -0.88 -27.95 -15.01
N GLU A 434 -0.04 -28.97 -15.23
CA GLU A 434 1.18 -29.17 -14.45
C GLU A 434 2.21 -28.04 -14.65
N GLY A 435 3.09 -27.86 -13.66
CA GLY A 435 4.19 -26.89 -13.75
C GLY A 435 4.04 -25.69 -12.82
N ASP A 436 5.18 -25.18 -12.36
CA ASP A 436 5.25 -24.17 -11.31
C ASP A 436 4.82 -22.79 -11.81
N ILE A 437 4.02 -22.11 -10.99
CA ILE A 437 3.59 -20.73 -11.21
C ILE A 437 4.41 -19.83 -10.29
N LYS A 438 5.11 -18.87 -10.88
CA LYS A 438 5.81 -17.80 -10.15
C LYS A 438 5.04 -16.51 -10.33
N CYS A 439 4.87 -15.72 -9.28
CA CYS A 439 4.22 -14.42 -9.40
C CYS A 439 5.01 -13.32 -8.68
N ILE A 440 4.79 -12.09 -9.13
CA ILE A 440 5.25 -10.87 -8.47
C ILE A 440 3.99 -10.15 -7.97
N PRO A 441 3.54 -10.43 -6.74
CA PRO A 441 2.27 -9.92 -6.23
C PRO A 441 2.38 -8.46 -5.77
N ASN A 442 1.35 -7.66 -6.04
CA ASN A 442 1.08 -6.43 -5.27
C ASN A 442 0.25 -6.76 -4.03
N ASN A 443 -0.74 -7.64 -4.21
CA ASN A 443 -1.54 -8.27 -3.16
C ASN A 443 -1.98 -9.66 -3.66
N GLU A 444 -2.93 -10.28 -2.97
CA GLU A 444 -3.41 -11.63 -3.32
C GLU A 444 -4.21 -11.70 -4.62
N GLU A 445 -4.73 -10.59 -5.13
CA GLU A 445 -5.58 -10.57 -6.33
C GLU A 445 -4.89 -9.89 -7.52
N LYS A 446 -3.97 -8.96 -7.25
CA LYS A 446 -3.29 -8.16 -8.26
C LYS A 446 -1.82 -8.50 -8.34
N TYR A 447 -1.41 -8.93 -9.52
CA TYR A 447 -0.04 -9.33 -9.82
C TYR A 447 0.60 -8.32 -10.77
N ILE A 448 1.85 -7.92 -10.52
CA ILE A 448 2.66 -7.15 -11.48
C ILE A 448 2.93 -7.99 -12.73
N SER A 449 3.24 -9.27 -12.51
CA SER A 449 3.50 -10.27 -13.55
C SER A 449 3.47 -11.65 -12.92
N PHE A 450 3.28 -12.67 -13.74
CA PHE A 450 3.43 -14.08 -13.37
C PHE A 450 4.09 -14.86 -14.51
N SER A 451 4.59 -16.04 -14.18
CA SER A 451 5.20 -16.95 -15.14
C SER A 451 4.79 -18.39 -14.85
N LYS A 452 4.49 -19.16 -15.88
CA LYS A 452 4.11 -20.57 -15.81
C LYS A 452 5.22 -21.42 -16.41
N SER A 453 5.70 -22.42 -15.68
CA SER A 453 6.67 -23.39 -16.20
C SER A 453 5.93 -24.43 -17.05
N VAL A 454 6.36 -24.65 -18.28
CA VAL A 454 5.78 -25.62 -19.23
C VAL A 454 6.86 -26.62 -19.64
N ALA A 455 6.55 -27.91 -19.57
CA ALA A 455 7.43 -28.97 -20.09
C ALA A 455 7.35 -28.99 -21.63
N VAL A 456 8.51 -28.87 -22.29
CA VAL A 456 8.64 -28.78 -23.75
C VAL A 456 9.44 -29.92 -24.38
N GLY A 457 10.01 -30.80 -23.55
CA GLY A 457 10.69 -32.02 -23.95
C GLY A 457 11.29 -32.74 -22.74
N SER A 458 12.04 -33.81 -22.96
CA SER A 458 12.76 -34.54 -21.92
C SER A 458 14.14 -34.98 -22.42
N TYR A 459 15.06 -35.31 -21.49
CA TYR A 459 16.31 -35.99 -21.81
C TYR A 459 16.70 -36.98 -20.71
N THR A 460 17.32 -38.10 -21.08
CA THR A 460 17.76 -39.12 -20.14
C THR A 460 19.13 -38.76 -19.57
N LYS A 461 19.26 -38.73 -18.25
CA LYS A 461 20.54 -38.57 -17.56
C LYS A 461 21.23 -39.94 -17.46
N LYS A 462 22.54 -39.97 -17.13
CA LYS A 462 23.41 -41.16 -17.12
C LYS A 462 22.98 -42.34 -16.21
N GLU A 463 21.83 -42.27 -15.55
CA GLU A 463 21.30 -43.27 -14.61
C GLU A 463 19.80 -43.55 -14.88
N GLU A 464 19.38 -43.58 -16.15
CA GLU A 464 17.99 -43.86 -16.59
C GLU A 464 16.90 -42.87 -16.10
N GLU A 465 17.26 -41.83 -15.35
CA GLU A 465 16.34 -40.79 -14.92
C GLU A 465 16.00 -39.83 -16.09
N GLU A 466 14.73 -39.79 -16.50
CA GLU A 466 14.22 -38.89 -17.52
C GLU A 466 13.94 -37.50 -16.91
N VAL A 467 14.61 -36.47 -17.43
CA VAL A 467 14.52 -35.10 -16.91
C VAL A 467 13.80 -34.21 -17.91
N ASP A 468 12.67 -33.62 -17.49
CA ASP A 468 11.94 -32.63 -18.27
C ASP A 468 12.80 -31.40 -18.60
N ILE A 469 12.78 -31.01 -19.87
CA ILE A 469 13.17 -29.69 -20.34
C ILE A 469 11.98 -28.77 -20.14
N LYS A 470 12.10 -27.81 -19.22
CA LYS A 470 11.05 -26.82 -18.91
C LYS A 470 11.45 -25.44 -19.45
N THR A 471 10.48 -24.74 -20.01
CA THR A 471 10.57 -23.31 -20.37
C THR A 471 9.50 -22.53 -19.63
N GLU A 472 9.72 -21.25 -19.37
CA GLU A 472 8.72 -20.41 -18.68
C GLU A 472 7.91 -19.57 -19.69
N LEU A 473 6.58 -19.62 -19.65
CA LEU A 473 5.74 -18.57 -20.22
C LEU A 473 5.73 -17.38 -19.28
N ARG A 474 6.26 -16.23 -19.72
CA ARG A 474 6.36 -15.01 -18.90
C ARG A 474 5.39 -13.96 -19.38
N PHE A 475 4.39 -13.63 -18.58
CA PHE A 475 3.39 -12.63 -18.94
C PHE A 475 3.89 -11.22 -18.61
N ILE A 476 3.99 -10.36 -19.62
CA ILE A 476 4.52 -8.99 -19.52
C ILE A 476 3.40 -8.00 -19.82
N ASP A 477 3.23 -7.03 -18.93
CA ASP A 477 2.32 -5.91 -19.12
C ASP A 477 3.04 -4.74 -19.79
N SER A 478 2.83 -4.57 -21.10
CA SER A 478 3.42 -3.48 -21.88
C SER A 478 3.04 -2.08 -21.35
N SER A 479 1.90 -1.93 -20.67
CA SER A 479 1.48 -0.64 -20.09
C SER A 479 2.37 -0.19 -18.93
N LYS A 480 3.11 -1.13 -18.30
CA LYS A 480 4.12 -0.82 -17.26
C LYS A 480 5.41 -0.23 -17.82
N PHE A 481 5.57 -0.27 -19.15
CA PHE A 481 6.65 0.39 -19.88
C PHE A 481 6.14 1.63 -20.61
N MET A 482 4.98 1.48 -21.26
CA MET A 482 4.40 2.44 -22.18
C MET A 482 3.02 2.84 -21.68
N ALA A 483 2.97 3.76 -20.71
CA ALA A 483 1.75 4.18 -20.00
C ALA A 483 0.83 5.09 -20.85
N SER A 484 0.46 4.63 -22.04
CA SER A 484 -0.48 5.27 -22.96
C SER A 484 -1.38 4.21 -23.60
N SER A 485 -2.54 4.61 -24.12
CA SER A 485 -3.42 3.70 -24.84
C SER A 485 -2.74 3.17 -26.11
N LEU A 486 -3.02 1.92 -26.47
CA LEU A 486 -2.54 1.32 -27.72
C LEU A 486 -2.76 2.24 -28.93
N ASP A 487 -3.94 2.82 -29.07
CA ASP A 487 -4.26 3.79 -30.14
C ASP A 487 -3.24 4.92 -30.27
N LYS A 488 -2.85 5.52 -29.13
CA LYS A 488 -1.83 6.58 -29.12
C LYS A 488 -0.45 6.04 -29.47
N LEU A 489 -0.11 4.83 -29.02
CA LEU A 489 1.18 4.22 -29.34
C LEU A 489 1.28 3.93 -30.84
N VAL A 490 0.23 3.38 -31.43
CA VAL A 490 0.14 3.10 -32.87
C VAL A 490 0.22 4.39 -33.68
N SER A 491 -0.48 5.46 -33.27
CA SER A 491 -0.42 6.77 -33.96
C SER A 491 0.99 7.40 -34.01
N ASN A 492 1.94 6.91 -33.19
CA ASN A 492 3.32 7.35 -33.20
C ASN A 492 4.23 6.51 -34.11
N LEU A 493 3.75 5.39 -34.63
CA LEU A 493 4.49 4.54 -35.57
C LEU A 493 4.29 5.04 -37.00
N SER A 494 5.36 5.05 -37.77
CA SER A 494 5.29 5.22 -39.21
C SER A 494 4.91 3.88 -39.88
N HIS A 495 4.34 3.95 -41.07
CA HIS A 495 3.78 2.79 -41.77
C HIS A 495 4.84 1.70 -42.08
N ASP A 496 6.11 2.08 -42.24
CA ASP A 496 7.25 1.17 -42.42
C ASP A 496 7.59 0.32 -41.18
N LYS A 497 7.07 0.72 -40.01
CA LYS A 497 7.27 0.02 -38.73
C LYS A 497 6.19 -1.01 -38.43
N LEU A 498 5.09 -1.03 -39.19
CA LEU A 498 3.99 -1.98 -39.05
C LEU A 498 4.27 -3.33 -39.75
N LYS A 499 5.40 -3.95 -39.42
CA LYS A 499 5.90 -5.16 -40.13
C LYS A 499 4.98 -6.36 -39.93
N LYS A 500 4.54 -6.62 -38.70
CA LYS A 500 3.65 -7.75 -38.35
C LYS A 500 2.26 -7.56 -38.89
N THR A 501 1.76 -6.33 -38.85
CA THR A 501 0.49 -5.99 -39.49
C THR A 501 0.59 -6.15 -41.01
N GLY A 502 1.69 -5.74 -41.64
CA GLY A 502 1.92 -5.88 -43.08
C GLY A 502 2.17 -7.31 -43.57
N GLU A 503 2.56 -8.24 -42.70
CA GLU A 503 2.59 -9.68 -43.01
C GLU A 503 1.19 -10.28 -43.23
N VAL A 504 0.13 -9.60 -42.74
CA VAL A 504 -1.24 -10.12 -42.73
C VAL A 504 -2.18 -9.34 -43.64
N PHE A 505 -1.98 -8.02 -43.76
CA PHE A 505 -2.88 -7.11 -44.48
C PHE A 505 -2.17 -6.41 -45.64
N LYS A 506 -2.91 -6.06 -46.70
CA LYS A 506 -2.40 -5.33 -47.86
C LYS A 506 -2.23 -3.84 -47.54
N ASP A 507 -1.38 -3.13 -48.28
CA ASP A 507 -1.09 -1.70 -48.04
C ASP A 507 -2.33 -0.79 -47.97
N ALA A 508 -3.35 -1.04 -48.79
CA ALA A 508 -4.60 -0.28 -48.76
C ALA A 508 -5.41 -0.53 -47.47
N GLU A 509 -5.37 -1.76 -46.96
CA GLU A 509 -6.04 -2.20 -45.74
C GLU A 509 -5.29 -1.70 -44.49
N ILE A 510 -3.95 -1.71 -44.50
CA ILE A 510 -3.11 -1.25 -43.39
C ILE A 510 -3.45 0.20 -43.01
N LYS A 511 -3.68 1.08 -43.99
CA LYS A 511 -4.11 2.47 -43.72
C LYS A 511 -5.39 2.54 -42.89
N LEU A 512 -6.32 1.61 -43.09
CA LEU A 512 -7.57 1.57 -42.33
C LEU A 512 -7.39 1.00 -40.93
N ILE A 513 -6.56 -0.03 -40.76
CA ILE A 513 -6.31 -0.68 -39.46
C ILE A 513 -5.13 -0.08 -38.68
N SER A 514 -4.46 0.94 -39.22
CA SER A 514 -3.35 1.66 -38.57
C SER A 514 -3.77 2.57 -37.42
N ARG A 515 -5.02 2.49 -36.99
CA ARG A 515 -5.55 3.11 -35.77
C ARG A 515 -6.32 2.06 -34.98
N LYS A 516 -6.52 2.27 -33.68
CA LYS A 516 -7.31 1.33 -32.90
C LYS A 516 -8.73 1.29 -33.47
N GLY A 517 -9.24 0.08 -33.68
CA GLY A 517 -10.60 -0.13 -34.16
C GLY A 517 -11.64 0.48 -33.21
N VAL A 518 -12.84 0.67 -33.73
CA VAL A 518 -14.00 1.17 -32.99
C VAL A 518 -14.87 -0.03 -32.65
N TYR A 519 -15.34 -0.15 -31.41
CA TYR A 519 -16.10 -1.32 -30.98
C TYR A 519 -17.20 -0.94 -29.98
N SER A 520 -18.39 -1.50 -30.16
CA SER A 520 -19.58 -1.23 -29.34
C SER A 520 -19.64 -2.16 -28.13
N TYR A 521 -18.73 -1.96 -27.16
CA TYR A 521 -18.59 -2.84 -26.00
C TYR A 521 -19.89 -3.01 -25.18
N ASP A 522 -20.59 -1.91 -24.91
CA ASP A 522 -21.84 -1.94 -24.14
C ASP A 522 -23.00 -2.59 -24.93
N TYR A 523 -22.92 -2.58 -26.27
CA TYR A 523 -23.89 -3.25 -27.13
C TYR A 523 -23.66 -4.76 -27.18
N MET A 524 -22.41 -5.23 -27.23
CA MET A 524 -22.07 -6.66 -27.34
C MET A 524 -22.33 -7.42 -26.02
N SER A 525 -23.60 -7.58 -25.69
CA SER A 525 -24.09 -8.11 -24.42
C SER A 525 -24.43 -9.60 -24.44
N SER A 526 -24.42 -10.26 -25.60
CA SER A 526 -24.73 -11.69 -25.73
C SER A 526 -24.10 -12.30 -26.98
N ILE A 527 -24.00 -13.63 -27.03
CA ILE A 527 -23.33 -14.37 -28.11
C ILE A 527 -24.11 -14.29 -29.45
N GLU A 528 -25.43 -14.14 -29.38
CA GLU A 528 -26.28 -14.05 -30.58
C GLU A 528 -25.95 -12.80 -31.40
N LYS A 529 -25.47 -11.74 -30.75
CA LYS A 529 -25.11 -10.48 -31.42
C LYS A 529 -23.97 -10.62 -32.41
N PHE A 530 -23.10 -11.63 -32.27
CA PHE A 530 -22.07 -11.91 -33.27
C PHE A 530 -22.68 -12.37 -34.61
N GLY A 531 -23.90 -12.91 -34.61
CA GLY A 531 -24.62 -13.30 -35.81
C GLY A 531 -25.30 -12.14 -36.54
N GLU A 532 -25.38 -10.94 -35.95
CA GLU A 532 -26.05 -9.79 -36.56
C GLU A 532 -25.32 -9.34 -37.83
N THR A 533 -26.07 -9.18 -38.92
CA THR A 533 -25.56 -8.91 -40.27
C THR A 533 -25.40 -7.42 -40.59
N GLU A 534 -25.59 -6.55 -39.61
CA GLU A 534 -25.50 -5.09 -39.77
C GLU A 534 -24.70 -4.46 -38.63
N LEU A 535 -24.06 -3.33 -38.91
CA LEU A 535 -23.38 -2.54 -37.88
C LEU A 535 -24.42 -1.84 -36.98
N PRO A 536 -24.28 -1.88 -35.64
CA PRO A 536 -25.24 -1.25 -34.73
C PRO A 536 -25.38 0.25 -34.97
N PRO A 537 -26.56 0.84 -34.69
CA PRO A 537 -26.74 2.28 -34.86
C PRO A 537 -25.86 3.08 -33.88
N LYS A 538 -25.46 4.29 -34.27
CA LYS A 538 -24.51 5.15 -33.54
C LYS A 538 -24.76 5.26 -32.02
N ARG A 539 -26.02 5.34 -31.60
CA ARG A 539 -26.42 5.43 -30.18
C ARG A 539 -25.96 4.22 -29.34
N GLU A 540 -25.81 3.06 -29.95
CA GLU A 540 -25.39 1.82 -29.29
C GLU A 540 -23.88 1.75 -29.05
N PHE A 541 -23.12 2.73 -29.57
CA PHE A 541 -21.70 2.91 -29.27
C PHE A 541 -21.46 3.82 -28.05
N TYR A 542 -22.52 4.23 -27.32
CA TYR A 542 -22.38 4.99 -26.08
C TYR A 542 -21.55 4.20 -25.05
N SER A 543 -20.56 4.86 -24.45
CA SER A 543 -19.68 4.24 -23.44
C SER A 543 -20.13 4.61 -22.03
N LYS A 544 -20.69 3.65 -21.29
CA LYS A 544 -21.04 3.86 -19.86
C LYS A 544 -19.82 4.17 -18.99
N LEU A 545 -18.65 3.62 -19.35
CA LEU A 545 -17.40 3.81 -18.63
C LEU A 545 -16.92 5.26 -18.67
N ASN A 546 -17.04 5.91 -19.83
CA ASN A 546 -16.56 7.26 -20.07
C ASN A 546 -17.66 8.32 -20.03
N ASP A 547 -18.93 7.89 -19.97
CA ASP A 547 -20.12 8.75 -20.02
C ASP A 547 -20.07 9.70 -21.23
N CYS A 548 -19.92 9.11 -22.42
CA CYS A 548 -19.86 9.82 -23.69
C CYS A 548 -20.34 8.97 -24.87
N ASP A 549 -20.96 9.64 -25.84
CA ASP A 549 -21.24 9.10 -27.16
C ASP A 549 -19.98 8.94 -28.00
N ILE A 550 -20.08 8.07 -29.01
CA ILE A 550 -19.06 7.96 -30.07
C ILE A 550 -19.00 9.24 -30.92
N SER A 551 -17.80 9.58 -31.40
CA SER A 551 -17.64 10.68 -32.36
C SER A 551 -18.22 10.32 -33.74
N GLU A 552 -18.58 11.33 -34.54
CA GLU A 552 -19.02 11.08 -35.93
C GLU A 552 -17.91 10.42 -36.76
N GLU A 553 -16.68 10.91 -36.59
CA GLU A 553 -15.50 10.39 -37.29
C GLU A 553 -15.24 8.91 -36.99
N ASP A 554 -15.36 8.50 -35.73
CA ASP A 554 -15.15 7.10 -35.32
C ASP A 554 -16.27 6.19 -35.86
N TYR A 555 -17.51 6.66 -35.89
CA TYR A 555 -18.63 5.88 -36.40
C TYR A 555 -18.55 5.70 -37.93
N GLU A 556 -18.21 6.75 -38.66
CA GLU A 556 -17.97 6.67 -40.11
C GLU A 556 -16.77 5.78 -40.43
N HIS A 557 -15.73 5.81 -39.59
CA HIS A 557 -14.60 4.88 -39.72
C HIS A 557 -15.05 3.41 -39.53
N ALA A 558 -15.91 3.12 -38.54
CA ALA A 558 -16.45 1.78 -38.33
C ALA A 558 -17.25 1.28 -39.55
N LYS A 559 -18.10 2.13 -40.14
CA LYS A 559 -18.81 1.81 -41.40
C LYS A 559 -17.85 1.53 -42.55
N LYS A 560 -16.78 2.32 -42.68
CA LYS A 560 -15.79 2.14 -43.73
C LYS A 560 -15.08 0.78 -43.59
N ILE A 561 -14.70 0.38 -42.38
CA ILE A 561 -14.12 -0.94 -42.11
C ILE A 561 -15.12 -2.04 -42.48
N TRP A 562 -16.38 -1.90 -42.05
CA TRP A 562 -17.43 -2.87 -42.36
C TRP A 562 -17.56 -3.14 -43.86
N ASN A 563 -17.58 -2.07 -44.65
CA ASN A 563 -17.74 -2.13 -46.10
C ASN A 563 -16.48 -2.63 -46.82
N GLU A 564 -15.30 -2.10 -46.49
CA GLU A 564 -14.05 -2.44 -47.20
C GLU A 564 -13.66 -3.90 -46.99
N PHE A 565 -13.77 -4.39 -45.75
CA PHE A 565 -13.45 -5.78 -45.43
C PHE A 565 -14.60 -6.74 -45.71
N LYS A 566 -15.75 -6.24 -46.21
CA LYS A 566 -16.94 -7.02 -46.58
C LYS A 566 -17.43 -7.91 -45.44
N MET A 567 -17.61 -7.32 -44.25
CA MET A 567 -18.07 -8.05 -43.06
C MET A 567 -19.45 -8.64 -43.31
N ARG A 568 -19.62 -9.94 -43.02
CA ARG A 568 -20.92 -10.61 -43.16
C ARG A 568 -21.77 -10.49 -41.91
N ASN A 569 -21.12 -10.40 -40.76
CA ASN A 569 -21.75 -10.27 -39.46
C ASN A 569 -20.79 -9.60 -38.44
N MET A 570 -21.32 -9.31 -37.26
CA MET A 570 -20.56 -8.75 -36.14
C MET A 570 -19.45 -9.68 -35.60
N GLY A 571 -19.53 -10.99 -35.86
CA GLY A 571 -18.48 -11.98 -35.61
C GLY A 571 -17.23 -11.72 -36.44
N ASP A 572 -17.38 -11.62 -37.77
CA ASP A 572 -16.29 -11.26 -38.68
C ASP A 572 -15.64 -9.91 -38.25
N TYR A 573 -16.47 -8.93 -37.85
CA TYR A 573 -16.00 -7.63 -37.38
C TYR A 573 -15.25 -7.72 -36.05
N HIS A 574 -15.71 -8.55 -35.12
CA HIS A 574 -15.03 -8.81 -33.85
C HIS A 574 -13.66 -9.46 -34.03
N ASP A 575 -13.56 -10.48 -34.89
CA ASP A 575 -12.31 -11.18 -35.14
C ASP A 575 -11.28 -10.25 -35.79
N LEU A 576 -11.70 -9.43 -36.75
CA LEU A 576 -10.85 -8.40 -37.36
C LEU A 576 -10.38 -7.38 -36.30
N TYR A 577 -11.29 -6.94 -35.42
CA TYR A 577 -10.99 -6.01 -34.33
C TYR A 577 -9.94 -6.57 -33.36
N LEU A 578 -10.09 -7.82 -32.92
CA LEU A 578 -9.13 -8.47 -32.02
C LEU A 578 -7.78 -8.70 -32.72
N LYS A 579 -7.81 -9.23 -33.95
CA LYS A 579 -6.60 -9.54 -34.71
C LYS A 579 -5.76 -8.30 -34.99
N SER A 580 -6.40 -7.21 -35.42
CA SER A 580 -5.71 -5.93 -35.65
C SER A 580 -5.07 -5.40 -34.37
N ASN A 581 -5.77 -5.40 -33.23
CA ASN A 581 -5.20 -4.95 -31.96
C ASN A 581 -3.97 -5.75 -31.51
N VAL A 582 -3.97 -7.08 -31.69
CA VAL A 582 -2.82 -7.93 -31.34
C VAL A 582 -1.62 -7.64 -32.24
N LEU A 583 -1.82 -7.51 -33.55
CA LEU A 583 -0.75 -7.23 -34.50
C LEU A 583 -0.16 -5.84 -34.28
N LEU A 584 -1.00 -4.84 -34.05
CA LEU A 584 -0.57 -3.48 -33.72
C LEU A 584 0.22 -3.44 -32.41
N LEU A 585 -0.19 -4.19 -31.39
CA LEU A 585 0.57 -4.30 -30.14
C LEU A 585 1.93 -4.95 -30.37
N ALA A 586 2.00 -5.98 -31.21
CA ALA A 586 3.26 -6.63 -31.58
C ALA A 586 4.20 -5.64 -32.28
N ASP A 587 3.73 -4.88 -33.27
CA ASP A 587 4.52 -3.86 -33.95
C ASP A 587 5.01 -2.76 -33.00
N VAL A 588 4.13 -2.26 -32.12
CA VAL A 588 4.49 -1.28 -31.08
C VAL A 588 5.56 -1.83 -30.15
N PHE A 589 5.43 -3.08 -29.70
CA PHE A 589 6.39 -3.66 -28.76
C PHE A 589 7.73 -3.99 -29.43
N GLU A 590 7.74 -4.44 -30.69
CA GLU A 590 8.97 -4.66 -31.46
C GLU A 590 9.72 -3.34 -31.72
N GLU A 591 9.01 -2.27 -32.09
CA GLU A 591 9.68 -0.97 -32.23
C GLU A 591 10.21 -0.45 -30.89
N PHE A 592 9.47 -0.68 -29.81
CA PHE A 592 9.96 -0.38 -28.46
C PHE A 592 11.24 -1.17 -28.11
N ARG A 593 11.33 -2.44 -28.50
CA ARG A 593 12.55 -3.25 -28.36
C ARG A 593 13.70 -2.66 -29.16
N ASN A 594 13.47 -2.26 -30.41
CA ASN A 594 14.50 -1.62 -31.25
C ASN A 594 15.02 -0.34 -30.59
N VAL A 595 14.14 0.55 -30.15
CA VAL A 595 14.52 1.79 -29.45
C VAL A 595 15.37 1.49 -28.21
N CYS A 596 15.02 0.49 -27.41
CA CYS A 596 15.80 0.14 -26.23
C CYS A 596 17.16 -0.51 -26.55
N LEU A 597 17.20 -1.36 -27.58
CA LEU A 597 18.43 -2.01 -28.03
C LEU A 597 19.41 -0.99 -28.64
N GLU A 598 18.93 -0.08 -29.47
CA GLU A 598 19.73 0.97 -30.09
C GLU A 598 20.32 1.93 -29.04
N ASN A 599 19.51 2.36 -28.06
CA ASN A 599 19.91 3.41 -27.12
C ASN A 599 20.60 2.89 -25.86
N TYR A 600 20.27 1.67 -25.40
CA TYR A 600 20.80 1.11 -24.14
C TYR A 600 21.42 -0.28 -24.30
N ASN A 601 21.27 -0.91 -25.47
CA ASN A 601 21.66 -2.30 -25.70
C ASN A 601 21.02 -3.24 -24.64
N LEU A 602 19.75 -2.99 -24.32
CA LEU A 602 18.94 -3.79 -23.40
C LEU A 602 17.61 -4.11 -24.06
N ASP A 603 17.20 -5.37 -24.01
CA ASP A 603 15.91 -5.80 -24.55
C ASP A 603 14.83 -5.72 -23.44
N PRO A 604 13.78 -4.90 -23.61
CA PRO A 604 12.74 -4.73 -22.60
C PRO A 604 11.96 -6.02 -22.30
N ALA A 605 11.97 -7.02 -23.19
CA ALA A 605 11.35 -8.33 -22.95
C ALA A 605 11.98 -9.10 -21.76
N TRP A 606 13.17 -8.71 -21.31
CA TRP A 606 13.84 -9.29 -20.13
C TRP A 606 13.37 -8.68 -18.81
N TYR A 607 12.58 -7.61 -18.87
CA TYR A 607 12.16 -6.84 -17.72
C TYR A 607 10.66 -6.98 -17.50
N TYR A 608 10.20 -6.61 -16.30
CA TYR A 608 8.78 -6.59 -15.96
C TYR A 608 8.18 -5.17 -15.99
N THR A 609 9.00 -4.13 -15.84
CA THR A 609 8.55 -2.73 -15.74
C THR A 609 9.62 -1.75 -16.22
N ALA A 610 9.23 -0.54 -16.63
CA ALA A 610 10.17 0.53 -17.00
C ALA A 610 11.19 0.89 -15.89
N PRO A 611 10.84 0.95 -14.58
CA PRO A 611 11.83 1.20 -13.54
C PRO A 611 12.95 0.16 -13.42
N GLY A 612 12.67 -1.11 -13.73
CA GLY A 612 13.71 -2.14 -13.79
C GLY A 612 14.66 -1.90 -14.95
N LEU A 613 14.10 -1.67 -16.14
CA LEU A 613 14.87 -1.35 -17.36
C LEU A 613 15.71 -0.08 -17.20
N ALA A 614 15.13 0.98 -16.65
CA ALA A 614 15.78 2.27 -16.46
C ALA A 614 16.97 2.17 -15.50
N TRP A 615 16.84 1.40 -14.43
CA TRP A 615 17.92 1.16 -13.46
C TRP A 615 19.11 0.45 -14.10
N ASP A 616 18.88 -0.64 -14.81
CA ASP A 616 19.95 -1.39 -15.46
C ASP A 616 20.56 -0.60 -16.62
N ALA A 617 19.76 0.20 -17.34
CA ALA A 617 20.26 1.15 -18.34
C ALA A 617 21.18 2.20 -17.70
N ALA A 618 20.79 2.77 -16.55
CA ALA A 618 21.61 3.75 -15.84
C ALA A 618 22.94 3.13 -15.37
N LEU A 619 22.92 1.94 -14.76
CA LEU A 619 24.14 1.24 -14.34
C LEU A 619 25.04 0.90 -15.53
N LYS A 620 24.46 0.45 -16.66
CA LYS A 620 25.21 0.10 -17.87
C LYS A 620 25.87 1.29 -18.54
N VAL A 621 25.17 2.43 -18.62
CA VAL A 621 25.68 3.67 -19.21
C VAL A 621 26.75 4.29 -18.34
N THR A 622 26.53 4.35 -17.03
CA THR A 622 27.43 5.04 -16.09
C THR A 622 28.60 4.17 -15.65
N LYS A 623 28.43 2.84 -15.68
CA LYS A 623 29.38 1.83 -15.17
C LYS A 623 29.79 2.07 -13.71
N VAL A 624 28.91 2.74 -12.94
CA VAL A 624 29.17 3.02 -11.53
C VAL A 624 29.11 1.73 -10.72
N GLU A 625 29.96 1.65 -9.69
CA GLU A 625 29.87 0.63 -8.63
C GLU A 625 29.46 1.33 -7.33
N LEU A 626 28.23 1.05 -6.88
CA LEU A 626 27.68 1.63 -5.65
C LEU A 626 27.94 0.69 -4.47
N GLU A 627 28.47 1.24 -3.38
CA GLU A 627 28.66 0.48 -2.14
C GLU A 627 27.29 0.21 -1.48
N LEU A 628 27.12 -1.01 -0.96
CA LEU A 628 25.94 -1.37 -0.18
C LEU A 628 26.20 -1.07 1.30
N LEU A 629 25.19 -0.50 1.97
CA LEU A 629 25.26 -0.25 3.41
C LEU A 629 25.23 -1.57 4.18
N SER A 630 26.30 -1.86 4.91
CA SER A 630 26.40 -3.01 5.82
C SER A 630 25.89 -2.70 7.24
N ASP A 631 25.95 -1.43 7.64
CA ASP A 631 25.48 -0.94 8.95
C ASP A 631 23.96 -0.62 8.92
N PRO A 632 23.12 -1.32 9.71
CA PRO A 632 21.69 -1.06 9.81
C PRO A 632 21.33 0.35 10.30
N ASP A 633 22.14 0.96 11.17
CA ASP A 633 21.86 2.29 11.72
C ASP A 633 22.08 3.39 10.67
N MET A 634 23.07 3.21 9.78
CA MET A 634 23.25 4.09 8.63
C MET A 634 22.05 4.00 7.69
N LEU A 635 21.58 2.77 7.41
CA LEU A 635 20.39 2.54 6.59
C LEU A 635 19.15 3.24 7.19
N LEU A 636 18.92 3.07 8.49
CA LEU A 636 17.80 3.72 9.20
C LEU A 636 17.92 5.24 9.18
N MET A 637 19.13 5.79 9.28
CA MET A 637 19.37 7.23 9.17
C MET A 637 19.00 7.76 7.78
N PHE A 638 19.45 7.10 6.70
CA PHE A 638 19.06 7.48 5.34
C PHE A 638 17.54 7.36 5.14
N GLU A 639 16.91 6.27 5.57
CA GLU A 639 15.45 6.08 5.44
C GLU A 639 14.65 7.16 6.19
N LYS A 640 15.06 7.51 7.41
CA LYS A 640 14.44 8.58 8.21
C LYS A 640 14.61 9.95 7.57
N GLY A 641 15.67 10.17 6.81
CA GLY A 641 15.91 11.40 6.06
C GLY A 641 15.12 11.55 4.76
N ILE A 642 14.47 10.48 4.25
CA ILE A 642 13.69 10.54 3.00
C ILE A 642 12.44 11.42 3.15
N ARG A 643 12.46 12.57 2.47
CA ARG A 643 11.41 13.59 2.51
C ARG A 643 10.96 13.97 1.10
N GLY A 644 9.67 13.77 0.84
CA GLY A 644 9.06 13.89 -0.48
C GLY A 644 8.96 15.33 -1.00
N ARG A 645 8.03 15.53 -1.94
CA ARG A 645 7.79 16.78 -2.66
C ARG A 645 7.28 17.87 -1.74
N ILE A 646 7.76 19.10 -1.92
CA ILE A 646 7.16 20.27 -1.25
C ILE A 646 5.91 20.67 -2.01
N SER A 647 4.77 20.78 -1.34
CA SER A 647 3.53 21.25 -1.96
C SER A 647 2.73 22.05 -0.94
N MET A 648 2.40 23.30 -1.26
CA MET A 648 1.65 24.19 -0.38
C MET A 648 1.00 25.34 -1.15
N ILE A 649 -0.06 25.89 -0.57
CA ILE A 649 -0.73 27.12 -1.03
C ILE A 649 -0.65 28.14 0.12
N PRO A 650 0.43 28.93 0.21
CA PRO A 650 0.53 30.00 1.21
C PRO A 650 -0.52 31.08 1.00
N ASN A 651 -0.90 31.37 -0.25
CA ASN A 651 -1.88 32.39 -0.58
C ASN A 651 -2.94 31.85 -1.54
N ARG A 652 -4.21 31.94 -1.15
CA ARG A 652 -5.32 31.25 -1.83
C ARG A 652 -5.87 31.99 -3.05
N TYR A 653 -5.48 33.23 -3.26
CA TYR A 653 -6.03 34.10 -4.29
C TYR A 653 -4.95 35.03 -4.82
N GLY A 654 -4.97 35.25 -6.14
CA GLY A 654 -4.18 36.28 -6.81
C GLY A 654 -4.90 36.75 -8.06
N LYS A 655 -4.81 38.05 -8.35
CA LYS A 655 -5.46 38.67 -9.51
C LYS A 655 -4.52 39.66 -10.17
N ALA A 656 -4.30 39.49 -11.47
CA ALA A 656 -3.50 40.41 -12.26
C ALA A 656 -4.23 41.74 -12.48
N ASN A 657 -3.45 42.82 -12.56
CA ASN A 657 -3.91 44.15 -12.94
C ASN A 657 -2.81 44.78 -13.79
N ASN A 658 -2.86 44.65 -15.11
CA ASN A 658 -1.83 45.20 -15.98
C ASN A 658 -2.42 45.71 -17.29
N MET A 659 -1.61 46.44 -18.07
CA MET A 659 -2.04 47.09 -19.31
C MET A 659 -2.56 46.14 -20.40
N ASN A 660 -2.26 44.83 -20.30
CA ASN A 660 -2.78 43.82 -21.22
C ASN A 660 -4.18 43.31 -20.82
N LEU A 661 -4.74 43.80 -19.71
CA LEU A 661 -6.07 43.50 -19.19
C LEU A 661 -6.92 44.77 -19.08
N LYS A 662 -8.14 44.68 -18.53
CA LYS A 662 -8.88 45.85 -18.05
C LYS A 662 -8.12 46.50 -16.89
N PHE A 663 -7.18 47.38 -17.23
CA PHE A 663 -6.24 47.99 -16.29
C PHE A 663 -6.92 49.07 -15.45
N ASP A 664 -6.83 48.90 -14.13
CA ASP A 664 -7.26 49.90 -13.15
C ASP A 664 -6.04 50.71 -12.72
N ARG A 665 -5.98 51.98 -13.14
CA ARG A 665 -4.87 52.90 -12.86
C ARG A 665 -4.77 53.29 -11.38
N GLU A 666 -5.83 53.09 -10.60
CA GLU A 666 -5.83 53.37 -9.16
C GLU A 666 -5.22 52.22 -8.34
N LYS A 667 -5.00 51.07 -8.98
CA LYS A 667 -4.41 49.88 -8.36
C LYS A 667 -2.98 49.64 -8.87
N PRO A 668 -2.09 49.06 -8.04
CA PRO A 668 -0.74 48.72 -8.48
C PRO A 668 -0.75 47.73 -9.65
N SER A 669 0.23 47.87 -10.54
CA SER A 669 0.40 46.94 -11.67
C SER A 669 0.88 45.57 -11.19
N LYS A 670 0.17 44.51 -11.56
CA LYS A 670 0.39 43.14 -11.07
C LYS A 670 0.38 42.12 -12.20
N TYR A 671 1.37 41.23 -12.17
CA TYR A 671 1.47 40.06 -13.03
C TYR A 671 1.38 38.79 -12.19
N LEU A 672 0.79 37.75 -12.79
CA LEU A 672 0.80 36.40 -12.26
C LEU A 672 1.76 35.56 -13.10
N ALA A 673 2.81 35.02 -12.47
CA ALA A 673 3.83 34.21 -13.14
C ALA A 673 3.74 32.75 -12.67
N TYR A 674 3.62 31.80 -13.60
CA TYR A 674 3.54 30.37 -13.29
C TYR A 674 4.75 29.64 -13.88
N LEU A 675 5.74 29.37 -13.03
CA LEU A 675 7.06 28.87 -13.42
C LEU A 675 7.23 27.40 -12.99
N ASP A 676 7.85 26.60 -13.85
CA ASP A 676 8.13 25.17 -13.65
C ASP A 676 9.59 24.84 -13.97
N ALA A 677 10.29 24.17 -13.05
CA ALA A 677 11.67 23.75 -13.23
C ALA A 677 11.78 22.56 -14.19
N ASN A 678 12.40 22.76 -15.35
CA ASN A 678 12.61 21.72 -16.35
C ASN A 678 13.38 20.53 -15.79
N ASN A 679 12.69 19.38 -15.65
CA ASN A 679 13.27 18.12 -15.18
C ASN A 679 14.03 18.28 -13.85
N LEU A 680 13.36 18.84 -12.84
CA LEU A 680 13.94 19.13 -11.52
C LEU A 680 14.75 17.97 -10.91
N TYR A 681 14.23 16.74 -10.94
CA TYR A 681 14.97 15.58 -10.44
C TYR A 681 16.13 15.18 -11.35
N GLY A 682 16.01 15.35 -12.67
CA GLY A 682 17.13 15.27 -13.61
C GLY A 682 18.27 16.21 -13.22
N TRP A 683 17.94 17.46 -12.88
CA TRP A 683 18.93 18.45 -12.43
C TRP A 683 19.64 17.98 -11.17
N ALA A 684 18.89 17.48 -10.18
CA ALA A 684 19.45 16.95 -8.95
C ALA A 684 20.31 15.70 -9.19
N MET A 685 19.91 14.84 -10.13
CA MET A 685 20.68 13.66 -10.54
C MET A 685 21.99 14.00 -11.28
N CYS A 686 22.10 15.21 -11.86
CA CYS A 686 23.35 15.69 -12.45
C CYS A 686 24.33 16.27 -11.42
N LYS A 687 23.92 16.43 -10.15
CA LYS A 687 24.79 16.89 -9.05
C LYS A 687 25.58 15.72 -8.46
N PRO A 688 26.66 16.01 -7.70
CA PRO A 688 27.34 14.98 -6.95
C PRO A 688 26.39 14.23 -6.00
N LEU A 689 26.38 12.90 -6.08
CA LEU A 689 25.57 12.00 -5.27
C LEU A 689 26.48 11.02 -4.53
N PRO A 690 26.10 10.53 -3.33
CA PRO A 690 26.92 9.57 -2.60
C PRO A 690 27.14 8.28 -3.40
N VAL A 691 28.33 7.68 -3.30
CA VAL A 691 28.71 6.47 -4.05
C VAL A 691 29.25 5.36 -3.14
N ARG A 692 30.21 5.70 -2.27
CA ARG A 692 30.98 4.73 -1.45
C ARG A 692 31.70 5.43 -0.28
N GLY A 693 32.47 4.67 0.49
CA GLY A 693 33.29 5.15 1.60
C GLY A 693 32.49 5.50 2.85
N PHE A 694 31.33 4.87 3.06
CA PHE A 694 30.40 5.22 4.14
C PHE A 694 31.01 4.94 5.51
N LYS A 695 31.23 5.99 6.30
CA LYS A 695 31.76 5.90 7.67
C LYS A 695 31.06 6.88 8.58
N TRP A 696 30.88 6.50 9.85
CA TRP A 696 30.46 7.46 10.88
C TRP A 696 31.52 8.56 11.03
N VAL A 697 31.05 9.80 11.15
CA VAL A 697 31.89 10.96 11.47
C VAL A 697 32.24 10.90 12.95
N SER A 698 33.52 11.09 13.30
CA SER A 698 33.97 11.08 14.68
C SER A 698 33.50 12.32 15.46
N GLN A 699 33.48 12.23 16.79
CA GLN A 699 33.06 13.35 17.64
C GLN A 699 33.98 14.56 17.53
N ALA A 700 35.28 14.34 17.31
CA ALA A 700 36.26 15.40 17.06
C ALA A 700 35.96 16.16 15.76
N GLU A 701 35.67 15.44 14.69
CA GLU A 701 35.25 16.02 13.40
C GLU A 701 33.93 16.80 13.55
N ILE A 702 32.95 16.27 14.28
CA ILE A 702 31.68 16.98 14.53
C ILE A 702 31.90 18.30 15.28
N GLY A 703 32.78 18.31 16.28
CA GLY A 703 33.10 19.50 17.07
C GLY A 703 33.68 20.64 16.24
N ASP A 704 34.38 20.32 15.15
CA ASP A 704 35.05 21.27 14.27
C ASP A 704 34.31 21.51 12.93
N TRP A 705 32.99 21.27 12.91
CA TRP A 705 32.17 21.38 11.69
C TRP A 705 32.36 22.69 10.92
N ARG A 706 32.60 23.80 11.62
CA ARG A 706 32.79 25.12 11.00
C ARG A 706 34.16 25.30 10.33
N ALA A 707 35.21 24.59 10.75
CA ALA A 707 36.56 24.75 10.19
C ALA A 707 37.00 23.59 9.27
N SER A 708 36.61 22.34 9.54
CA SER A 708 37.12 21.16 8.81
C SER A 708 36.06 20.31 8.08
N VAL A 709 34.81 20.24 8.55
CA VAL A 709 33.79 19.33 7.97
C VAL A 709 32.79 20.01 7.03
N ARG A 710 32.72 21.36 6.99
CA ARG A 710 31.86 22.12 6.05
C ARG A 710 32.03 21.69 4.58
N ASN A 711 33.22 21.21 4.22
CA ASN A 711 33.58 20.81 2.85
C ASN A 711 33.67 19.29 2.65
N ILE A 712 33.37 18.49 3.67
CA ILE A 712 33.39 17.03 3.55
C ILE A 712 31.99 16.55 3.17
N PRO A 713 31.84 15.75 2.08
CA PRO A 713 30.56 15.17 1.72
C PRO A 713 30.03 14.28 2.84
N CYS A 714 28.93 14.72 3.44
CA CYS A 714 28.29 14.01 4.53
C CYS A 714 26.80 14.30 4.63
N ILE A 715 26.16 13.52 5.49
CA ILE A 715 24.79 13.68 5.96
C ILE A 715 24.80 13.76 7.48
N LEU A 716 24.06 14.70 8.05
CA LEU A 716 24.08 15.00 9.48
C LEU A 716 22.69 14.90 10.11
N GLU A 717 22.62 14.46 11.37
CA GLU A 717 21.44 14.60 12.23
C GLU A 717 21.63 15.82 13.14
N VAL A 718 20.81 16.87 12.95
CA VAL A 718 21.02 18.19 13.55
C VAL A 718 19.75 18.79 14.17
N ASP A 719 19.93 19.75 15.08
CA ASP A 719 18.87 20.67 15.50
C ASP A 719 19.01 22.01 14.77
N LEU A 720 17.93 22.48 14.15
CA LEU A 720 17.86 23.76 13.44
C LEU A 720 16.83 24.68 14.09
N GLU A 721 17.24 25.90 14.38
CA GLU A 721 16.37 26.96 14.85
C GLU A 721 15.89 27.83 13.69
N TYR A 722 14.61 28.19 13.76
CA TYR A 722 13.93 29.06 12.80
C TYR A 722 13.81 30.47 13.41
N PRO A 723 14.51 31.49 12.88
CA PRO A 723 14.32 32.87 13.33
C PRO A 723 12.92 33.39 12.99
N LYS A 724 12.38 34.29 13.84
CA LYS A 724 11.03 34.88 13.64
C LYS A 724 10.90 35.73 12.37
N GLU A 725 12.02 36.16 11.81
CA GLU A 725 12.11 37.05 10.64
C GLU A 725 12.03 36.28 9.30
N LEU A 726 12.05 34.94 9.31
CA LEU A 726 12.10 34.11 8.11
C LEU A 726 10.72 33.60 7.61
N HIS A 727 10.41 34.00 6.37
CA HIS A 727 9.92 33.18 5.25
C HIS A 727 8.42 32.91 4.99
N ASP A 728 8.05 33.26 3.75
CA ASP A 728 6.89 32.87 2.95
C ASP A 728 7.06 31.48 2.26
N TYR A 729 8.30 30.96 2.12
CA TYR A 729 8.59 29.62 1.59
C TYR A 729 9.42 28.71 2.54
N PRO A 730 8.79 27.97 3.48
CA PRO A 730 9.53 27.30 4.56
C PRO A 730 10.63 26.31 4.12
N LEU A 731 11.80 26.45 4.73
CA LEU A 731 12.98 25.60 4.58
C LEU A 731 12.87 24.35 5.48
N ALA A 732 13.62 23.31 5.14
CA ALA A 732 13.71 22.06 5.91
C ALA A 732 12.34 21.46 6.31
N PRO A 733 11.46 21.14 5.33
CA PRO A 733 10.15 20.53 5.59
C PRO A 733 10.30 19.19 6.32
N GLU A 734 9.32 18.81 7.12
CA GLU A 734 9.38 17.62 7.99
C GLU A 734 8.05 16.86 8.00
N ARG A 735 8.10 15.60 8.46
CA ARG A 735 6.90 14.78 8.69
C ARG A 735 6.42 15.03 10.11
N ILE A 736 5.18 15.49 10.26
CA ILE A 736 4.57 15.77 11.57
C ILE A 736 3.23 15.05 11.66
N MET A 737 2.98 14.44 12.81
CA MET A 737 1.65 14.02 13.25
C MET A 737 0.82 15.26 13.60
N ILE A 738 -0.08 15.67 12.71
CA ILE A 738 -1.05 16.71 13.04
C ILE A 738 -2.11 16.06 13.95
N SER A 739 -2.40 16.66 15.11
CA SER A 739 -3.32 16.12 16.13
C SER A 739 -4.70 15.69 15.59
N SER A 740 -5.12 16.18 14.42
CA SER A 740 -6.38 15.80 13.75
C SER A 740 -6.32 14.53 12.88
N ASN A 741 -5.13 14.06 12.48
CA ASN A 741 -4.95 12.94 11.55
C ASN A 741 -4.07 11.85 12.17
N LYS A 742 -4.52 10.57 12.11
CA LYS A 742 -3.71 9.40 12.52
C LYS A 742 -2.58 9.05 11.52
N VAL A 743 -2.17 10.02 10.72
CA VAL A 743 -1.21 9.85 9.61
C VAL A 743 -0.25 11.03 9.65
N GLU A 744 1.04 10.73 9.68
CA GLU A 744 2.11 11.72 9.50
C GLU A 744 1.91 12.45 8.16
N ASN A 745 1.83 13.77 8.22
CA ASN A 745 1.78 14.60 7.03
C ASN A 745 3.13 15.25 6.81
N PHE A 746 3.60 15.23 5.57
CA PHE A 746 4.79 15.97 5.17
C PHE A 746 4.41 17.44 4.93
N LEU A 747 4.93 18.34 5.76
CA LEU A 747 4.52 19.74 5.75
C LEU A 747 5.71 20.71 5.81
N PRO A 748 5.73 21.74 4.97
CA PRO A 748 6.54 22.93 5.21
C PRO A 748 5.98 23.68 6.42
N ASN A 749 6.84 24.06 7.36
CA ASN A 749 6.46 24.81 8.55
C ASN A 749 7.67 25.54 9.15
N LEU A 750 7.40 26.58 9.94
CA LEU A 750 8.41 27.47 10.54
C LEU A 750 8.83 27.05 11.97
N ASN A 751 8.53 25.81 12.40
CA ASN A 751 8.93 25.33 13.72
C ASN A 751 10.43 24.97 13.74
N GLU A 752 11.02 24.95 14.94
CA GLU A 752 12.33 24.37 15.15
C GLU A 752 12.37 22.91 14.68
N LYS A 753 13.48 22.53 14.04
CA LYS A 753 13.70 21.15 13.59
C LYS A 753 14.57 20.44 14.63
N LYS A 754 14.07 19.32 15.15
CA LYS A 754 14.82 18.48 16.10
C LYS A 754 15.27 17.19 15.44
N LYS A 755 16.54 16.80 15.64
CA LYS A 755 17.15 15.58 15.07
C LYS A 755 16.83 15.43 13.57
N TYR A 756 16.92 16.55 12.86
CA TYR A 756 16.65 16.67 11.44
C TYR A 756 17.83 16.12 10.65
N ILE A 757 17.58 15.15 9.78
CA ILE A 757 18.62 14.55 8.94
C ILE A 757 18.73 15.37 7.65
N ILE A 758 19.91 15.86 7.31
CA ILE A 758 20.11 16.77 6.18
C ILE A 758 21.48 16.56 5.50
N PRO A 759 21.55 16.54 4.16
CA PRO A 759 22.83 16.56 3.44
C PRO A 759 23.59 17.88 3.67
N HIS A 760 24.92 17.81 3.67
CA HIS A 760 25.79 18.97 3.92
C HIS A 760 25.49 20.18 2.99
N GLN A 761 25.23 19.95 1.69
CA GLN A 761 24.91 21.02 0.73
C GLN A 761 23.61 21.75 1.09
N ASN A 762 22.56 20.99 1.42
CA ASN A 762 21.29 21.53 1.86
C ASN A 762 21.41 22.30 3.17
N LEU A 763 22.19 21.77 4.13
CA LEU A 763 22.44 22.46 5.38
C LEU A 763 23.15 23.79 5.14
N LYS A 764 24.20 23.82 4.31
CA LYS A 764 24.91 25.05 3.95
C LYS A 764 23.95 26.12 3.40
N GLN A 765 23.08 25.76 2.45
CA GLN A 765 22.08 26.68 1.91
C GLN A 765 21.09 27.14 2.99
N CYS A 766 20.60 26.24 3.85
CA CYS A 766 19.69 26.61 4.94
C CYS A 766 20.32 27.66 5.88
N LEU A 767 21.60 27.50 6.22
CA LEU A 767 22.32 28.43 7.08
C LEU A 767 22.55 29.78 6.40
N GLU A 768 22.92 29.77 5.10
CA GLU A 768 23.08 30.99 4.30
C GLU A 768 21.77 31.76 4.15
N LEU A 769 20.64 31.06 4.10
CA LEU A 769 19.30 31.63 4.05
C LEU A 769 18.73 31.99 5.43
N GLY A 770 19.48 31.80 6.52
CA GLY A 770 19.19 32.34 7.84
C GLY A 770 18.80 31.32 8.93
N LEU A 771 18.69 30.02 8.65
CA LEU A 771 18.50 29.02 9.72
C LEU A 771 19.74 28.99 10.62
N ARG A 772 19.56 28.71 11.91
CA ARG A 772 20.68 28.61 12.86
C ARG A 772 20.87 27.17 13.31
N LEU A 773 22.09 26.66 13.16
CA LEU A 773 22.47 25.33 13.65
C LEU A 773 22.66 25.36 15.17
N LYS A 774 21.84 24.60 15.91
CA LYS A 774 21.93 24.50 17.38
C LYS A 774 22.84 23.36 17.82
N LYS A 775 22.74 22.20 17.18
CA LYS A 775 23.46 20.99 17.59
C LYS A 775 23.63 20.02 16.43
N ILE A 776 24.76 19.31 16.39
CA ILE A 776 24.98 18.13 15.56
C ILE A 776 25.06 16.92 16.49
N TYR A 777 24.29 15.87 16.22
CA TYR A 777 24.28 14.65 17.02
C TYR A 777 25.24 13.59 16.47
N ARG A 778 25.20 13.39 15.16
CA ARG A 778 26.01 12.40 14.43
C ARG A 778 25.99 12.68 12.94
N GLY A 779 26.91 12.09 12.20
CA GLY A 779 26.99 12.21 10.75
C GLY A 779 27.56 10.97 10.09
N ILE A 780 27.27 10.79 8.80
CA ILE A 780 27.89 9.78 7.94
C ILE A 780 28.64 10.53 6.83
N LYS A 781 29.94 10.30 6.72
CA LYS A 781 30.78 10.80 5.62
C LYS A 781 30.90 9.76 4.52
N PHE A 782 31.08 10.22 3.29
CA PHE A 782 31.15 9.39 2.09
C PHE A 782 31.87 10.12 0.95
N GLU A 783 32.13 9.40 -0.13
CA GLU A 783 32.53 9.96 -1.42
C GLU A 783 31.28 10.25 -2.26
N GLU A 784 31.29 11.37 -3.01
CA GLU A 784 30.21 11.74 -3.92
C GLU A 784 30.73 12.04 -5.34
N GLU A 785 29.94 11.65 -6.33
CA GLU A 785 30.27 11.84 -7.75
C GLU A 785 28.99 12.17 -8.53
N PRO A 786 29.07 12.97 -9.62
CA PRO A 786 27.93 13.23 -10.50
C PRO A 786 27.66 12.03 -11.43
N TRP A 787 27.59 10.82 -10.87
CA TRP A 787 27.63 9.57 -11.62
C TRP A 787 26.40 9.37 -12.53
N LEU A 788 25.24 9.96 -12.21
CA LEU A 788 24.03 9.89 -13.05
C LEU A 788 24.02 10.94 -14.18
N LYS A 789 24.93 11.92 -14.18
CA LYS A 789 24.92 13.05 -15.12
C LYS A 789 24.91 12.60 -16.57
N SER A 790 25.81 11.69 -16.96
CA SER A 790 25.92 11.19 -18.33
C SER A 790 24.65 10.47 -18.82
N TYR A 791 23.98 9.74 -17.92
CA TYR A 791 22.71 9.08 -18.23
C TYR A 791 21.56 10.08 -18.42
N ILE A 792 21.48 11.11 -17.56
CA ILE A 792 20.46 12.15 -17.69
C ILE A 792 20.69 12.99 -18.96
N GLU A 793 21.94 13.32 -19.28
CA GLU A 793 22.31 14.05 -20.50
C GLU A 793 21.95 13.23 -21.76
N LEU A 794 22.29 11.94 -21.78
CA LEU A 794 21.91 11.01 -22.86
C LEU A 794 20.39 11.05 -23.09
N ASN A 795 19.59 10.80 -22.05
CA ASN A 795 18.13 10.75 -22.17
C ASN A 795 17.53 12.11 -22.50
N THR A 796 18.14 13.21 -22.03
CA THR A 796 17.70 14.56 -22.36
C THR A 796 17.93 14.86 -23.84
N ASN A 797 19.09 14.47 -24.38
CA ASN A 797 19.40 14.59 -25.81
C ASN A 797 18.46 13.74 -26.66
N LEU A 798 18.25 12.47 -26.29
CA LEU A 798 17.29 11.58 -26.95
C LEU A 798 15.87 12.16 -26.92
N ARG A 799 15.44 12.71 -25.79
CA ARG A 799 14.12 13.36 -25.64
C ARG A 799 13.99 14.65 -26.45
N THR A 800 15.08 15.37 -26.68
CA THR A 800 15.10 16.59 -27.50
C THR A 800 15.02 16.23 -28.98
N ASN A 801 15.73 15.19 -29.40
CA ASN A 801 15.81 14.72 -30.79
C ASN A 801 14.66 13.78 -31.21
N ALA A 802 13.92 13.24 -30.24
CA ALA A 802 12.78 12.36 -30.47
C ALA A 802 11.77 12.98 -31.45
N LYS A 803 11.36 12.19 -32.44
CA LYS A 803 10.50 12.65 -33.55
C LYS A 803 9.02 12.57 -33.17
N ASN A 804 8.64 11.51 -32.48
CA ASN A 804 7.26 11.25 -32.06
C ASN A 804 7.04 11.57 -30.56
N LYS A 805 5.78 11.50 -30.11
CA LYS A 805 5.42 11.79 -28.71
C LYS A 805 5.78 10.65 -27.78
N PHE A 806 5.68 9.41 -28.27
CA PHE A 806 6.01 8.21 -27.52
C PHE A 806 7.44 8.24 -26.96
N GLU A 807 8.44 8.40 -27.83
CA GLU A 807 9.85 8.49 -27.44
C GLU A 807 10.10 9.62 -26.44
N LYS A 808 9.48 10.79 -26.66
CA LYS A 808 9.61 11.94 -25.75
C LYS A 808 9.12 11.61 -24.33
N ASP A 809 8.02 10.89 -24.23
CA ASP A 809 7.43 10.48 -22.96
C ASP A 809 8.20 9.29 -22.35
N PHE A 810 8.72 8.39 -23.18
CA PHE A 810 9.56 7.26 -22.76
C PHE A 810 10.89 7.72 -22.16
N PHE A 811 11.66 8.55 -22.85
CA PHE A 811 12.94 9.06 -22.32
C PHE A 811 12.74 9.93 -21.07
N LYS A 812 11.59 10.62 -20.95
CA LYS A 812 11.19 11.29 -19.70
C LYS A 812 10.95 10.27 -18.58
N LEU A 813 10.25 9.17 -18.87
CA LEU A 813 9.98 8.10 -17.91
C LEU A 813 11.27 7.42 -17.46
N MET A 814 12.23 7.19 -18.36
CA MET A 814 13.53 6.60 -18.04
C MET A 814 14.27 7.42 -16.96
N ASN A 815 14.34 8.74 -17.12
CA ASN A 815 14.90 9.62 -16.07
C ASN A 815 14.15 9.52 -14.74
N ASN A 816 12.82 9.67 -14.76
CA ASN A 816 12.01 9.69 -13.53
C ASN A 816 12.00 8.34 -12.79
N SER A 817 12.15 7.23 -13.51
CA SER A 817 12.03 5.89 -12.95
C SER A 817 13.28 5.43 -12.21
N VAL A 818 14.47 5.87 -12.65
CA VAL A 818 15.74 5.56 -11.97
C VAL A 818 15.72 6.05 -10.52
N PHE A 819 15.35 7.31 -10.33
CA PHE A 819 15.22 7.91 -9.01
C PHE A 819 14.27 7.11 -8.11
N GLY A 820 13.08 6.75 -8.60
CA GLY A 820 12.11 5.96 -7.83
C GLY A 820 12.64 4.58 -7.41
N LYS A 821 13.51 3.97 -8.24
CA LYS A 821 14.10 2.66 -7.96
C LYS A 821 15.10 2.69 -6.80
N THR A 822 15.82 3.79 -6.61
CA THR A 822 16.78 3.95 -5.49
C THR A 822 16.12 3.93 -4.12
N MET A 823 14.85 4.31 -4.01
CA MET A 823 14.08 4.39 -2.76
C MET A 823 12.99 3.32 -2.64
N GLU A 824 13.12 2.22 -3.38
CA GLU A 824 12.15 1.14 -3.33
C GLU A 824 12.06 0.54 -1.93
N ASN A 825 10.87 0.55 -1.32
CA ASN A 825 10.68 0.01 0.03
C ASN A 825 10.54 -1.52 -0.01
N ILE A 826 11.64 -2.21 0.30
CA ILE A 826 11.73 -3.67 0.27
C ILE A 826 10.87 -4.33 1.37
N ARG A 827 10.57 -3.62 2.48
CA ARG A 827 9.73 -4.11 3.59
C ARG A 827 8.25 -4.24 3.21
N LYS A 828 7.79 -3.49 2.19
CA LYS A 828 6.40 -3.55 1.70
C LYS A 828 6.14 -4.65 0.67
N ARG A 829 7.19 -5.35 0.19
CA ARG A 829 7.01 -6.44 -0.76
C ARG A 829 6.28 -7.61 -0.08
N VAL A 830 5.29 -8.14 -0.78
CA VAL A 830 4.48 -9.28 -0.33
C VAL A 830 5.12 -10.57 -0.83
N ASP A 831 5.06 -11.63 -0.04
CA ASP A 831 5.49 -12.97 -0.43
C ASP A 831 4.25 -13.86 -0.60
N VAL A 832 3.76 -13.98 -1.83
CA VAL A 832 2.63 -14.83 -2.20
C VAL A 832 3.12 -15.88 -3.18
N GLY A 833 2.89 -17.15 -2.86
CA GLY A 833 3.12 -18.26 -3.78
C GLY A 833 1.80 -18.73 -4.39
N LEU A 834 1.72 -18.74 -5.73
CA LEU A 834 0.65 -19.41 -6.46
C LEU A 834 1.04 -20.89 -6.64
N LEU A 835 0.23 -21.79 -6.09
CA LEU A 835 0.52 -23.22 -6.09
C LEU A 835 -0.64 -24.01 -6.70
N ASN A 836 -0.26 -24.99 -7.52
CA ASN A 836 -1.14 -25.99 -8.11
C ASN A 836 -0.79 -27.42 -7.64
N ASN A 837 0.00 -27.55 -6.58
CA ASN A 837 0.47 -28.83 -6.08
C ASN A 837 0.20 -28.96 -4.58
N ARG A 838 -0.59 -29.96 -4.19
CA ARG A 838 -0.98 -30.23 -2.80
C ARG A 838 0.22 -30.45 -1.87
N LYS A 839 1.25 -31.20 -2.29
CA LYS A 839 2.44 -31.45 -1.46
C LYS A 839 3.20 -30.16 -1.19
N LYS A 840 3.34 -29.28 -2.19
CA LYS A 840 3.97 -27.95 -2.01
C LYS A 840 3.13 -27.05 -1.10
N ALA A 841 1.80 -27.08 -1.23
CA ALA A 841 0.90 -26.31 -0.39
C ALA A 841 0.98 -26.74 1.08
N GLN A 842 0.97 -28.05 1.35
CA GLN A 842 1.19 -28.59 2.70
C GLN A 842 2.54 -28.17 3.26
N LYS A 843 3.62 -28.28 2.46
CA LYS A 843 4.96 -27.87 2.88
C LYS A 843 5.06 -26.39 3.24
N LEU A 844 4.42 -25.49 2.48
CA LEU A 844 4.43 -24.06 2.82
C LEU A 844 3.52 -23.72 4.00
N SER A 845 2.35 -24.38 4.10
CA SER A 845 1.41 -24.16 5.20
C SER A 845 1.95 -24.65 6.55
N ALA A 846 2.87 -25.63 6.53
CA ALA A 846 3.55 -26.12 7.72
C ALA A 846 4.67 -25.19 8.24
N LYS A 847 5.05 -24.14 7.49
CA LYS A 847 6.13 -23.26 7.91
C LYS A 847 5.64 -22.25 8.96
N PRO A 848 6.47 -21.90 9.96
CA PRO A 848 6.09 -20.97 11.04
C PRO A 848 5.79 -19.55 10.56
N ASN A 849 6.26 -19.17 9.37
CA ASN A 849 5.99 -17.88 8.75
C ASN A 849 4.76 -17.90 7.82
N PHE A 850 3.94 -18.95 7.82
CA PHE A 850 2.66 -18.96 7.12
C PHE A 850 1.71 -17.93 7.75
N LYS A 851 1.05 -17.09 6.93
CA LYS A 851 0.04 -16.14 7.41
C LYS A 851 -1.36 -16.67 7.17
N HIS A 852 -1.71 -16.85 5.90
CA HIS A 852 -3.01 -17.38 5.49
C HIS A 852 -2.94 -17.84 4.03
N CYS A 853 -4.02 -18.44 3.54
CA CYS A 853 -4.16 -18.83 2.14
C CYS A 853 -5.51 -18.39 1.57
N THR A 854 -5.51 -18.10 0.28
CA THR A 854 -6.70 -17.76 -0.50
C THR A 854 -6.87 -18.80 -1.60
N ILE A 855 -8.00 -19.48 -1.59
CA ILE A 855 -8.32 -20.55 -2.55
C ILE A 855 -9.03 -19.89 -3.73
N PHE A 856 -8.47 -20.07 -4.93
CA PHE A 856 -9.11 -19.59 -6.15
C PHE A 856 -10.07 -20.63 -6.73
N ASP A 857 -9.65 -21.90 -6.75
CA ASP A 857 -10.43 -23.07 -7.15
C ASP A 857 -9.75 -24.36 -6.63
N GLU A 858 -10.20 -25.54 -7.08
CA GLU A 858 -9.64 -26.85 -6.72
C GLU A 858 -8.20 -27.10 -7.21
N ASN A 859 -7.73 -26.34 -8.19
CA ASN A 859 -6.43 -26.51 -8.85
C ASN A 859 -5.44 -25.37 -8.53
N LEU A 860 -5.87 -24.27 -7.92
CA LEU A 860 -5.02 -23.13 -7.60
C LEU A 860 -5.28 -22.52 -6.22
N ILE A 861 -4.20 -22.40 -5.44
CA ILE A 861 -4.19 -21.72 -4.15
C ILE A 861 -3.09 -20.64 -4.10
N ALA A 862 -3.43 -19.47 -3.56
CA ALA A 862 -2.45 -18.48 -3.13
C ALA A 862 -2.09 -18.70 -1.66
N ILE A 863 -0.81 -18.88 -1.36
CA ILE A 863 -0.30 -18.96 0.01
C ILE A 863 0.48 -17.69 0.33
N HIS A 864 0.07 -16.98 1.38
CA HIS A 864 0.72 -15.77 1.85
C HIS A 864 1.67 -16.08 3.01
N MET A 865 2.92 -15.67 2.84
CA MET A 865 4.01 -15.91 3.80
C MET A 865 4.50 -14.59 4.41
N GLY A 866 4.88 -14.62 5.67
CA GLY A 866 5.70 -13.59 6.32
C GLY A 866 7.16 -13.69 5.87
N ARG A 867 7.81 -12.56 5.59
CA ARG A 867 9.24 -12.57 5.23
C ARG A 867 10.09 -12.67 6.49
N THR A 868 10.91 -13.72 6.59
CA THR A 868 11.83 -13.95 7.73
C THR A 868 13.18 -13.26 7.56
N SER A 869 13.53 -12.89 6.34
CA SER A 869 14.77 -12.16 6.02
C SER A 869 14.50 -11.13 4.92
N ILE A 870 15.17 -9.98 5.00
CA ILE A 870 15.08 -8.89 4.04
C ILE A 870 16.49 -8.50 3.60
N LYS A 871 16.79 -8.71 2.32
CA LYS A 871 18.03 -8.22 1.71
C LYS A 871 17.85 -6.77 1.27
N PHE A 872 18.62 -5.85 1.85
CA PHE A 872 18.68 -4.46 1.42
C PHE A 872 19.78 -4.27 0.37
N ASP A 873 19.36 -4.15 -0.90
CA ASP A 873 20.23 -4.02 -2.08
C ASP A 873 19.85 -2.81 -2.94
N LYS A 874 19.32 -1.76 -2.29
CA LYS A 874 18.84 -0.52 -2.93
C LYS A 874 19.65 0.65 -2.38
N PRO A 875 20.21 1.53 -3.22
CA PRO A 875 21.02 2.67 -2.78
C PRO A 875 20.14 3.82 -2.29
N VAL A 876 19.50 3.62 -1.14
CA VAL A 876 18.54 4.59 -0.57
C VAL A 876 19.16 5.97 -0.30
N PHE A 877 20.48 6.02 -0.09
CA PHE A 877 21.26 7.24 0.05
C PHE A 877 21.19 8.14 -1.19
N CYS A 878 21.20 7.57 -2.40
CA CYS A 878 21.07 8.32 -3.65
C CYS A 878 19.70 9.00 -3.73
N GLY A 879 18.64 8.24 -3.46
CA GLY A 879 17.28 8.75 -3.53
C GLY A 879 17.00 9.86 -2.53
N MET A 880 17.50 9.72 -1.30
CA MET A 880 17.44 10.79 -0.32
C MET A 880 18.18 12.05 -0.80
N ALA A 881 19.42 11.91 -1.27
CA ALA A 881 20.22 13.04 -1.75
C ALA A 881 19.53 13.76 -2.92
N ILE A 882 19.01 13.03 -3.91
CA ILE A 882 18.26 13.60 -5.04
C ILE A 882 17.04 14.40 -4.56
N LEU A 883 16.28 13.86 -3.60
CA LEU A 883 15.11 14.54 -3.04
C LEU A 883 15.49 15.85 -2.36
N ASP A 884 16.58 15.90 -1.62
CA ASP A 884 16.99 17.11 -0.91
C ASP A 884 17.67 18.12 -1.84
N LEU A 885 18.56 17.68 -2.73
CA LEU A 885 19.18 18.53 -3.74
C LEU A 885 18.15 19.18 -4.66
N SER A 886 17.07 18.47 -5.02
CA SER A 886 15.99 19.07 -5.82
C SER A 886 15.37 20.31 -5.16
N LYS A 887 15.29 20.35 -3.82
CA LYS A 887 14.76 21.51 -3.09
C LYS A 887 15.70 22.72 -3.18
N THR A 888 17.02 22.49 -3.29
CA THR A 888 17.98 23.60 -3.31
C THR A 888 17.83 24.49 -4.53
N LEU A 889 17.50 23.92 -5.70
CA LEU A 889 17.22 24.70 -6.90
C LEU A 889 15.98 25.60 -6.71
N MET A 890 14.92 25.05 -6.11
CA MET A 890 13.68 25.79 -5.88
C MET A 890 13.88 26.92 -4.85
N TYR A 891 14.64 26.65 -3.79
CA TYR A 891 14.99 27.65 -2.78
C TYR A 891 15.92 28.73 -3.35
N ASP A 892 16.91 28.35 -4.15
CA ASP A 892 17.82 29.30 -4.80
C ASP A 892 17.05 30.25 -5.72
N PHE A 893 16.17 29.71 -6.56
CA PHE A 893 15.37 30.55 -7.46
C PHE A 893 14.41 31.48 -6.70
N HIS A 894 13.77 30.99 -5.64
CA HIS A 894 12.86 31.81 -4.84
C HIS A 894 13.62 32.91 -4.06
N TYR A 895 14.61 32.53 -3.26
CA TYR A 895 15.28 33.44 -2.32
C TYR A 895 16.36 34.30 -2.99
N ASN A 896 17.22 33.69 -3.80
CA ASN A 896 18.39 34.37 -4.34
C ASN A 896 18.11 35.08 -5.67
N TYR A 897 17.01 34.75 -6.35
CA TYR A 897 16.60 35.43 -7.58
C TYR A 897 15.29 36.24 -7.40
N ILE A 898 14.14 35.61 -7.16
CA ILE A 898 12.85 36.33 -7.09
C ILE A 898 12.79 37.32 -5.93
N LYS A 899 13.05 36.88 -4.69
CA LYS A 899 13.02 37.76 -3.51
C LYS A 899 14.14 38.81 -3.56
N LYS A 900 15.30 38.50 -4.13
CA LYS A 900 16.37 39.49 -4.36
C LYS A 900 15.96 40.59 -5.35
N LYS A 901 15.25 40.23 -6.41
CA LYS A 901 14.84 41.16 -7.48
C LYS A 901 13.62 42.02 -7.10
N TYR A 902 12.64 41.42 -6.43
CA TYR A 902 11.34 42.07 -6.17
C TYR A 902 11.06 42.35 -4.68
N GLY A 903 11.82 41.76 -3.74
CA GLY A 903 11.55 41.91 -2.31
C GLY A 903 10.13 41.51 -1.95
N ASP A 904 9.41 42.40 -1.27
CA ASP A 904 8.02 42.18 -0.83
C ASP A 904 6.98 42.40 -1.93
N LYS A 905 7.40 42.89 -3.11
CA LYS A 905 6.54 43.00 -4.30
C LYS A 905 6.23 41.66 -4.93
N ALA A 906 7.00 40.61 -4.63
CA ALA A 906 6.73 39.24 -5.07
C ALA A 906 6.13 38.43 -3.93
N LYS A 907 4.96 37.86 -4.20
CA LYS A 907 4.18 37.05 -3.26
C LYS A 907 3.98 35.65 -3.83
N LEU A 908 4.50 34.63 -3.14
CA LEU A 908 4.29 33.24 -3.54
C LEU A 908 2.82 32.86 -3.35
N LEU A 909 2.17 32.38 -4.40
CA LEU A 909 0.78 31.91 -4.40
C LEU A 909 0.69 30.41 -4.11
N PHE A 910 1.46 29.60 -4.85
CA PHE A 910 1.58 28.18 -4.58
C PHE A 910 2.93 27.62 -4.99
N THR A 911 3.26 26.47 -4.41
CA THR A 911 4.30 25.59 -4.92
C THR A 911 3.79 24.16 -4.95
N ASP A 912 4.16 23.44 -5.99
CA ASP A 912 3.86 22.01 -6.13
C ASP A 912 5.04 21.32 -6.82
N ASN A 913 5.96 20.83 -6.00
CA ASN A 913 7.20 20.17 -6.36
C ASN A 913 8.18 21.05 -7.15
N ASP A 914 8.03 21.04 -8.48
CA ASP A 914 8.82 21.76 -9.48
C ASP A 914 8.20 23.08 -9.89
N ASN A 915 7.00 23.38 -9.38
CA ASN A 915 6.24 24.57 -9.73
C ASN A 915 6.33 25.67 -8.66
N LEU A 916 6.44 26.91 -9.10
CA LEU A 916 6.32 28.13 -8.31
C LEU A 916 5.39 29.10 -9.03
N MET A 917 4.36 29.58 -8.33
CA MET A 917 3.49 30.64 -8.85
C MET A 917 3.57 31.88 -7.99
N TYR A 918 3.70 33.04 -8.62
CA TYR A 918 3.84 34.32 -7.96
C TYR A 918 2.76 35.30 -8.39
N GLU A 919 2.36 36.18 -7.47
CA GLU A 919 1.82 37.50 -7.76
C GLU A 919 2.97 38.51 -7.60
N ILE A 920 3.31 39.24 -8.66
CA ILE A 920 4.43 40.17 -8.70
C ILE A 920 3.92 41.55 -9.08
N GLU A 921 4.18 42.53 -8.21
CA GLU A 921 3.93 43.94 -8.51
C GLU A 921 5.07 44.51 -9.39
N THR A 922 4.77 44.70 -10.68
CA THR A 922 5.70 45.19 -11.70
C THR A 922 4.91 45.70 -12.93
N GLU A 923 5.52 46.58 -13.72
CA GLU A 923 4.96 47.08 -14.98
C GLU A 923 4.87 45.98 -16.06
N ASP A 924 5.90 45.14 -16.17
CA ASP A 924 5.95 44.03 -17.12
C ASP A 924 6.97 42.97 -16.68
N PHE A 925 6.46 41.87 -16.14
CA PHE A 925 7.29 40.74 -15.68
C PHE A 925 8.19 40.18 -16.79
N TYR A 926 7.71 40.14 -18.04
CA TYR A 926 8.48 39.55 -19.14
C TYR A 926 9.62 40.45 -19.61
N LYS A 927 9.47 41.78 -19.50
CA LYS A 927 10.58 42.71 -19.72
C LYS A 927 11.62 42.59 -18.61
N ASP A 928 11.17 42.49 -17.36
CA ASP A 928 12.08 42.39 -16.22
C ASP A 928 13.04 41.22 -16.36
N ILE A 929 12.56 40.05 -16.81
CA ILE A 929 13.37 38.83 -16.92
C ILE A 929 14.12 38.70 -18.25
N ALA A 930 13.97 39.65 -19.19
CA ALA A 930 14.50 39.50 -20.55
C ALA A 930 16.03 39.33 -20.59
N ALA A 931 16.76 40.01 -19.70
CA ALA A 931 18.21 39.88 -19.57
C ALA A 931 18.66 38.55 -18.93
N ASP A 932 17.76 37.88 -18.19
CA ASP A 932 18.04 36.65 -17.45
C ASP A 932 17.66 35.38 -18.23
N VAL A 933 17.14 35.53 -19.46
CA VAL A 933 16.59 34.40 -20.25
C VAL A 933 17.63 33.33 -20.52
N GLU A 934 18.83 33.71 -20.96
CA GLU A 934 19.89 32.77 -21.32
C GLU A 934 20.31 31.89 -20.14
N GLU A 935 20.35 32.44 -18.93
CA GLU A 935 20.87 31.75 -17.75
C GLU A 935 19.81 31.03 -16.92
N LYS A 936 18.55 31.49 -16.93
CA LYS A 936 17.55 31.06 -15.93
C LYS A 936 16.22 30.60 -16.50
N PHE A 937 15.85 30.99 -17.72
CA PHE A 937 14.50 30.73 -18.25
C PHE A 937 14.49 29.89 -19.52
N ASP A 938 13.47 29.05 -19.65
CA ASP A 938 13.09 28.39 -20.90
C ASP A 938 11.93 29.17 -21.52
N THR A 939 12.23 29.92 -22.60
CA THR A 939 11.24 30.67 -23.39
C THR A 939 10.93 29.98 -24.72
N SER A 940 11.27 28.69 -24.87
CA SER A 940 11.06 27.93 -26.10
C SER A 940 9.60 27.68 -26.47
N ASN A 941 8.69 27.85 -25.50
CA ASN A 941 7.25 27.73 -25.70
C ASN A 941 6.54 29.08 -25.91
N PHE A 942 7.28 30.18 -26.05
CA PHE A 942 6.73 31.51 -26.25
C PHE A 942 6.44 31.75 -27.74
N PRO A 943 5.39 32.53 -28.09
CA PRO A 943 5.16 32.97 -29.46
C PRO A 943 6.28 33.92 -29.92
N LYS A 944 6.69 33.85 -31.20
CA LYS A 944 7.79 34.67 -31.74
C LYS A 944 7.52 36.18 -31.58
N ASP A 945 6.27 36.59 -31.73
CA ASP A 945 5.82 37.98 -31.63
C ASP A 945 5.24 38.29 -30.23
N HIS A 946 5.95 37.89 -29.16
CA HIS A 946 5.51 38.14 -27.81
C HIS A 946 5.40 39.66 -27.52
N ILE A 947 4.30 40.09 -26.89
CA ILE A 947 3.94 41.51 -26.68
C ILE A 947 5.08 42.30 -26.01
N SER A 948 5.79 41.68 -25.07
CA SER A 948 6.89 42.29 -24.32
C SER A 948 8.25 42.27 -25.03
N LYS A 949 8.37 41.73 -26.26
CA LYS A 949 9.63 41.59 -27.04
C LYS A 949 10.77 40.86 -26.31
N ILE A 950 10.44 39.93 -25.43
CA ILE A 950 11.40 39.04 -24.73
C ILE A 950 12.11 38.10 -25.74
N PRO A 951 13.39 37.71 -25.53
CA PRO A 951 14.02 36.65 -26.32
C PRO A 951 13.22 35.34 -26.28
N THR A 952 12.82 34.81 -27.44
CA THR A 952 12.01 33.59 -27.57
C THR A 952 12.80 32.45 -28.21
N GLY A 953 12.34 31.21 -28.04
CA GLY A 953 13.00 30.04 -28.64
C GLY A 953 14.25 29.54 -27.87
N CYS A 954 14.55 30.14 -26.72
CA CYS A 954 15.76 29.84 -25.94
C CYS A 954 15.57 28.63 -25.00
N ASN A 955 16.67 27.94 -24.67
CA ASN A 955 16.76 26.97 -23.58
C ASN A 955 15.76 25.80 -23.57
N LYS A 956 15.31 25.38 -24.76
CA LYS A 956 14.31 24.30 -24.93
C LYS A 956 14.67 23.03 -24.16
N LYS A 957 13.92 22.74 -23.09
CA LYS A 957 14.09 21.57 -22.20
C LYS A 957 15.46 21.47 -21.51
N VAL A 958 16.23 22.55 -21.46
CA VAL A 958 17.50 22.57 -20.72
C VAL A 958 17.19 22.34 -19.24
N VAL A 959 17.91 21.39 -18.64
CA VAL A 959 17.63 20.89 -17.29
C VAL A 959 17.90 21.96 -16.24
N GLY A 960 16.93 22.20 -15.36
CA GLY A 960 17.01 23.19 -14.29
C GLY A 960 16.55 24.62 -14.64
N MET A 961 16.28 24.90 -15.92
CA MET A 961 15.73 26.20 -16.33
C MET A 961 14.26 26.34 -15.93
N MET A 962 13.84 27.56 -15.58
CA MET A 962 12.45 27.87 -15.23
C MET A 962 11.64 28.17 -16.49
N LYS A 963 10.64 27.33 -16.75
CA LYS A 963 9.73 27.45 -17.89
C LYS A 963 8.42 28.09 -17.45
N ASP A 964 7.93 29.09 -18.18
CA ASP A 964 6.57 29.59 -17.99
C ASP A 964 5.53 28.57 -18.52
N GLN A 965 4.70 28.05 -17.63
CA GLN A 965 3.64 27.09 -17.98
C GLN A 965 2.51 27.72 -18.78
N ALA A 966 2.25 29.01 -18.62
CA ALA A 966 1.28 29.73 -19.45
C ALA A 966 1.83 30.03 -20.86
N GLY A 967 3.14 29.84 -21.08
CA GLY A 967 3.80 30.03 -22.37
C GLY A 967 3.78 31.48 -22.85
N GLY A 968 4.01 32.43 -21.95
CA GLY A 968 3.96 33.86 -22.24
C GLY A 968 2.54 34.45 -22.25
N LYS A 969 1.51 33.62 -22.02
CA LYS A 969 0.13 34.13 -21.94
C LYS A 969 -0.14 34.77 -20.58
N ILE A 970 -0.89 35.86 -20.60
CA ILE A 970 -1.27 36.58 -19.39
C ILE A 970 -2.25 35.73 -18.56
N ILE A 971 -1.91 35.49 -17.30
CA ILE A 971 -2.81 34.84 -16.33
C ILE A 971 -3.61 35.95 -15.63
N GLU A 972 -4.93 35.89 -15.73
CA GLU A 972 -5.84 36.87 -15.12
C GLU A 972 -6.00 36.65 -13.62
N GLU A 973 -6.17 35.39 -13.22
CA GLU A 973 -6.67 35.09 -11.88
C GLU A 973 -6.33 33.66 -11.42
N PHE A 974 -5.93 33.52 -10.16
CA PHE A 974 -5.62 32.27 -9.49
C PHE A 974 -6.52 32.05 -8.28
N VAL A 975 -7.03 30.83 -8.12
CA VAL A 975 -7.73 30.38 -6.89
C VAL A 975 -7.14 29.04 -6.45
N GLY A 976 -6.65 29.00 -5.21
CA GLY A 976 -6.09 27.81 -4.58
C GLY A 976 -6.81 27.46 -3.28
N LEU A 977 -7.37 26.25 -3.18
CA LEU A 977 -8.09 25.82 -1.98
C LEU A 977 -7.20 25.03 -1.01
N ARG A 978 -6.34 24.17 -1.55
CA ARG A 978 -5.32 23.39 -0.84
C ARG A 978 -4.29 22.86 -1.85
N ALA A 979 -3.16 22.36 -1.36
CA ALA A 979 -2.17 21.69 -2.21
C ALA A 979 -2.83 20.70 -3.19
N GLU A 980 -2.42 20.76 -4.46
CA GLU A 980 -2.94 19.95 -5.57
C GLU A 980 -4.44 20.15 -5.90
N LEU A 981 -5.05 21.25 -5.41
CA LEU A 981 -6.43 21.70 -5.70
C LEU A 981 -6.49 23.21 -5.98
N TYR A 982 -6.38 23.60 -7.25
CA TYR A 982 -6.39 24.99 -7.69
C TYR A 982 -6.91 25.17 -9.14
N SER A 983 -7.28 26.40 -9.49
CA SER A 983 -7.62 26.81 -10.85
C SER A 983 -6.94 28.12 -11.29
N LEU A 984 -6.72 28.24 -12.59
CA LEU A 984 -6.08 29.35 -13.27
C LEU A 984 -6.98 29.82 -14.41
N LYS A 985 -7.18 31.13 -14.50
CA LYS A 985 -7.84 31.77 -15.64
C LYS A 985 -6.76 32.46 -16.48
N ILE A 986 -6.63 32.04 -17.74
CA ILE A 986 -5.66 32.57 -18.69
C ILE A 986 -6.41 33.44 -19.70
N LEU A 987 -5.88 34.62 -20.00
CA LEU A 987 -6.44 35.55 -20.99
C LEU A 987 -6.56 34.86 -22.35
N GLU A 988 -7.75 34.95 -22.95
CA GLU A 988 -8.09 34.29 -24.23
C GLU A 988 -7.85 32.76 -24.23
N GLY A 989 -7.71 32.17 -23.05
CA GLY A 989 -7.41 30.76 -22.83
C GLY A 989 -8.55 29.99 -22.15
N LYS A 990 -8.42 28.66 -22.11
CA LYS A 990 -9.30 27.81 -21.30
C LYS A 990 -8.89 27.88 -19.84
N GLU A 991 -9.88 27.81 -18.94
CA GLU A 991 -9.62 27.66 -17.51
C GLU A 991 -8.87 26.35 -17.25
N GLU A 992 -7.71 26.43 -16.59
CA GLU A 992 -6.96 25.25 -16.17
C GLU A 992 -7.33 24.87 -14.74
N LYS A 993 -7.73 23.61 -14.53
CA LYS A 993 -8.14 23.07 -13.22
C LYS A 993 -7.27 21.89 -12.84
N LYS A 994 -6.61 21.95 -11.68
CA LYS A 994 -5.91 20.83 -11.08
C LYS A 994 -6.65 20.37 -9.85
N CYS A 995 -7.22 19.17 -9.90
CA CYS A 995 -8.00 18.57 -8.82
C CYS A 995 -7.55 17.12 -8.58
N LYS A 996 -6.56 16.91 -7.70
CA LYS A 996 -6.07 15.54 -7.44
C LYS A 996 -7.16 14.66 -6.81
N GLY A 997 -7.30 13.45 -7.33
CA GLY A 997 -8.27 12.45 -6.87
C GLY A 997 -9.65 12.54 -7.53
N ILE A 998 -9.89 13.51 -8.43
CA ILE A 998 -11.15 13.67 -9.15
C ILE A 998 -10.97 13.23 -10.62
N LYS A 999 -11.95 12.51 -11.18
CA LYS A 999 -11.95 12.07 -12.59
C LYS A 999 -11.93 13.28 -13.54
N LYS A 1000 -11.17 13.20 -14.62
CA LYS A 1000 -11.06 14.27 -15.64
C LYS A 1000 -12.40 14.71 -16.21
N THR A 1001 -13.33 13.78 -16.41
CA THR A 1001 -14.70 14.06 -16.90
C THR A 1001 -15.49 14.92 -15.92
N VAL A 1002 -15.43 14.59 -14.63
CA VAL A 1002 -16.04 15.38 -13.53
C VAL A 1002 -15.44 16.78 -13.47
N ILE A 1003 -14.12 16.91 -13.58
CA ILE A 1003 -13.44 18.23 -13.60
C ILE A 1003 -13.93 19.09 -14.76
N LYS A 1004 -14.12 18.49 -15.95
CA LYS A 1004 -14.57 19.21 -17.15
C LYS A 1004 -16.05 19.57 -17.13
N LYS A 1005 -16.93 18.64 -16.73
CA LYS A 1005 -18.39 18.79 -16.82
C LYS A 1005 -19.03 19.44 -15.60
N ILE A 1006 -18.51 19.17 -14.39
CA ILE A 1006 -19.21 19.47 -13.12
C ILE A 1006 -18.53 20.59 -12.34
N ILE A 1007 -17.20 20.60 -12.27
CA ILE A 1007 -16.48 21.59 -11.45
C ILE A 1007 -16.42 22.92 -12.20
N THR A 1008 -17.12 23.93 -11.70
CA THR A 1008 -17.09 25.30 -12.20
C THR A 1008 -16.52 26.25 -11.15
N ARG A 1009 -15.98 27.37 -11.60
CA ARG A 1009 -15.63 28.50 -10.74
C ARG A 1009 -16.94 29.26 -10.47
N LEU A 1010 -17.33 29.41 -9.19
CA LEU A 1010 -18.44 30.30 -8.85
C LEU A 1010 -17.99 31.73 -9.17
N GLY A 1011 -18.62 32.35 -10.17
CA GLY A 1011 -18.41 33.76 -10.48
C GLY A 1011 -19.06 34.63 -9.41
N GLN A 1012 -18.45 35.76 -9.08
CA GLN A 1012 -19.19 36.92 -8.55
C GLN A 1012 -20.05 37.49 -9.69
N SER A 1013 -21.13 36.79 -9.99
CA SER A 1013 -22.29 37.13 -10.83
C SER A 1013 -23.18 35.88 -10.71
N GLU A 1014 -24.22 35.83 -9.91
CA GLU A 1014 -25.32 36.77 -9.75
C GLU A 1014 -25.68 36.90 -8.26
N GLY A 1015 -25.96 38.12 -7.82
CA GLY A 1015 -26.86 38.28 -6.68
C GLY A 1015 -28.28 38.06 -7.19
N GLN A 1016 -28.91 36.98 -6.75
CA GLN A 1016 -30.32 36.89 -6.39
C GLN A 1016 -30.56 35.63 -5.56
#